data_AF-A0A1H0NPU2-F1
#
_entry.id   AF-A0A1H0NPU2-F1
#
_cell.length_a   1.000
_cell.length_b   1.000
_cell.length_c   1.000
_cell.angle_alpha   90.00
_cell.angle_beta   90.00
_cell.angle_gamma   90.00
#
_symmetry.space_group_name_H-M   'P 1'
#
loop_
_entity.id
_entity.type
_entity.pdbx_description
1 polymer ?
#
loop_
_entity_poly.entity_id
_entity_poly.type
_entity_poly.pdbx_seq_one_letter_code
_entity_poly.pdbx_strand_id
1 'polypeptide(L)'
;MNKIPQPPGWIIERYERIADSHGMEASLRPLFMGVISEMLPPPTRPDLQQAAELYAQDHGMPEPTELITTFDNLTSLSSTPCTTTGTQYPLWYALSQPRFLNRHDEDALTARRLLRDWFTPVIRGAVPGIYVTQVRHVRDILVLVLDHAELHGMSLSNYDDVIRIMGHPVMQTQRQDASRQYQTLYELYEERRRPGVRIGADLSGYQRSCRVSQRPRKLNGYQVSRREQIADAPLAPQCRVTDTPGRDRASAEDQLDSELSGRGYRYARHTAPHRETADTPDLAIPVIERANPSQLTPADDRRAARQAVQMAATQTLATLEDVHRMTPWQVRQVLSLDLPPAEWALTRLLLVTGMPVRRLVTLQRIHQDSAPTDDDPAAPPRWDPTSSTWRYRLRDGPSPAQDGSTAHQWVTLGLPTEVNDALLSVDEETPLAGSVAHLNRRLKRHFRDAPGLTPTAERLAATSPLLMGSLARDNHSLLTLRGEYGLLHSAPAAYRQLDPGSLQQLFDAGMTRCGVLMPSSPPALASSDYVGSSRALAASAWQPWTTRLQDAIEQAREPLETWLRPDPLPIASVVDYVQLAAAYAYLGWLLATGARPASANAQTMITGTRAWIRDKGSRRGIESRVIPVDASVLQQLTSHQTLVEKTILLMERHHTPIDDQRRTDQQWPTWIYLTHHRQPRCRIRAIHHGDFRQVLSRLIHTEPLPEALLPADNATRHSLTTALYRAIPEAELDAHAGHARIGRDRTHPRANVSLYQSQACQRHISAWLRATGYRVLNVETPPWQ
;
A
#
# COMPACT_ATOMS: atom_id res chain seq x y z
N MET A 1 -25.68 -15.73 5.25
CA MET A 1 -26.21 -14.62 6.07
C MET A 1 -25.11 -13.59 6.25
N ASN A 2 -25.37 -12.32 5.92
CA ASN A 2 -24.39 -11.25 6.04
C ASN A 2 -24.05 -11.04 7.52
N LYS A 3 -22.77 -11.19 7.88
CA LYS A 3 -22.25 -11.06 9.26
C LYS A 3 -22.13 -9.59 9.66
N ILE A 4 -23.26 -8.89 9.72
CA ILE A 4 -23.32 -7.47 10.05
C ILE A 4 -23.48 -7.31 11.56
N PRO A 5 -22.68 -6.46 12.23
CA PRO A 5 -22.84 -6.16 13.64
C PRO A 5 -24.20 -5.55 13.93
N GLN A 6 -24.84 -5.98 15.01
CA GLN A 6 -26.18 -5.52 15.39
C GLN A 6 -26.08 -4.43 16.46
N PRO A 7 -26.64 -3.22 16.23
CA PRO A 7 -26.66 -2.18 17.25
C PRO A 7 -27.68 -2.49 18.35
N PRO A 8 -27.53 -1.93 19.56
CA PRO A 8 -28.37 -2.21 20.73
C PRO A 8 -29.88 -2.12 20.48
N GLY A 9 -30.33 -1.05 19.83
CA GLY A 9 -31.76 -0.83 19.56
C GLY A 9 -32.38 -1.96 18.72
N TRP A 10 -31.64 -2.51 17.76
CA TRP A 10 -32.14 -3.59 16.92
C TRP A 10 -32.22 -4.93 17.64
N ILE A 11 -31.31 -5.15 18.60
CA ILE A 11 -31.31 -6.34 19.47
C ILE A 11 -32.52 -6.27 20.40
N ILE A 12 -32.73 -5.13 21.06
CA ILE A 12 -33.84 -4.90 21.99
C ILE A 12 -35.19 -5.04 21.26
N GLU A 13 -35.39 -4.35 20.14
CA GLU A 13 -36.62 -4.44 19.31
C GLU A 13 -36.89 -5.87 18.80
N ARG A 14 -35.84 -6.69 18.65
CA ARG A 14 -35.99 -8.10 18.27
C ARG A 14 -36.52 -8.93 19.43
N TYR A 15 -36.04 -8.71 20.64
CA TYR A 15 -36.50 -9.43 21.82
C TYR A 15 -37.86 -8.97 22.33
N GLU A 16 -38.21 -7.69 22.16
CA GLU A 16 -39.57 -7.20 22.43
C GLU A 16 -40.60 -7.99 21.61
N ARG A 17 -40.33 -8.18 20.30
CA ARG A 17 -41.18 -9.01 19.43
C ARG A 17 -41.21 -10.48 19.84
N ILE A 18 -40.12 -11.02 20.40
CA ILE A 18 -40.08 -12.40 20.91
C ILE A 18 -40.94 -12.52 22.17
N ALA A 19 -40.84 -11.57 23.11
CA ALA A 19 -41.65 -11.53 24.32
C ALA A 19 -43.15 -11.40 24.00
N ASP A 20 -43.51 -10.53 23.05
CA ASP A 20 -44.89 -10.31 22.63
C ASP A 20 -45.49 -11.54 21.92
N SER A 21 -44.71 -12.21 21.06
CA SER A 21 -45.18 -13.38 20.31
C SER A 21 -45.36 -14.64 21.15
N HIS A 22 -44.68 -14.75 22.29
CA HIS A 22 -44.73 -15.94 23.16
C HIS A 22 -45.61 -15.75 24.40
N GLY A 23 -46.29 -14.60 24.53
CA GLY A 23 -47.22 -14.36 25.64
C GLY A 23 -46.54 -14.43 27.01
N MET A 24 -45.31 -13.92 27.12
CA MET A 24 -44.53 -13.96 28.36
C MET A 24 -45.31 -13.34 29.52
N GLU A 25 -45.28 -14.00 30.68
CA GLU A 25 -46.01 -13.57 31.86
C GLU A 25 -45.65 -12.14 32.26
N ALA A 26 -46.65 -11.33 32.61
CA ALA A 26 -46.48 -9.91 32.90
C ALA A 26 -45.52 -9.63 34.08
N SER A 27 -45.39 -10.60 35.00
CA SER A 27 -44.48 -10.57 36.15
C SER A 27 -43.00 -10.76 35.75
N LEU A 28 -42.72 -11.60 34.74
CA LEU A 28 -41.36 -11.95 34.30
C LEU A 28 -40.81 -11.01 33.22
N ARG A 29 -41.71 -10.34 32.48
CA ARG A 29 -41.35 -9.44 31.37
C ARG A 29 -40.39 -8.31 31.75
N PRO A 30 -40.51 -7.62 32.91
CA PRO A 30 -39.56 -6.59 33.30
C PRO A 30 -38.16 -7.13 33.52
N LEU A 31 -38.03 -8.30 34.17
CA LEU A 31 -36.76 -8.96 34.40
C LEU A 31 -36.13 -9.46 33.10
N PHE A 32 -36.94 -10.05 32.21
CA PHE A 32 -36.49 -10.46 30.88
C PHE A 32 -35.90 -9.30 30.08
N MET A 33 -36.64 -8.20 29.96
CA MET A 33 -36.17 -7.02 29.23
C MET A 33 -34.99 -6.33 29.92
N GLY A 34 -34.89 -6.41 31.26
CA GLY A 34 -33.71 -6.04 32.03
C GLY A 34 -32.45 -6.77 31.57
N VAL A 35 -32.48 -8.11 31.56
CA VAL A 35 -31.38 -8.96 31.06
C VAL A 35 -30.99 -8.59 29.63
N ILE A 36 -31.98 -8.44 28.73
CA ILE A 36 -31.72 -8.10 27.33
C ILE A 36 -31.09 -6.73 27.16
N SER A 37 -31.67 -5.71 27.78
CA SER A 37 -31.22 -4.32 27.64
C SER A 37 -29.80 -4.11 28.15
N GLU A 38 -29.39 -4.89 29.16
CA GLU A 38 -28.07 -4.78 29.76
C GLU A 38 -27.02 -5.66 29.08
N MET A 39 -27.36 -6.89 28.71
CA MET A 39 -26.38 -7.85 28.21
C MET A 39 -26.33 -7.91 26.68
N LEU A 40 -27.39 -7.47 25.99
CA LEU A 40 -27.57 -7.53 24.53
C LEU A 40 -27.19 -8.89 23.90
N PRO A 41 -27.68 -10.03 24.43
CA PRO A 41 -27.22 -11.34 23.99
C PRO A 41 -27.74 -11.70 22.59
N PRO A 42 -27.03 -12.56 21.83
CA PRO A 42 -27.56 -13.21 20.63
C PRO A 42 -28.87 -13.95 20.93
N PRO A 43 -29.81 -14.01 19.97
CA PRO A 43 -31.10 -14.68 20.10
C PRO A 43 -30.96 -16.20 19.99
N THR A 44 -30.25 -16.77 20.95
CA THR A 44 -30.09 -18.20 21.16
C THR A 44 -30.41 -18.51 22.61
N ARG A 45 -30.92 -19.71 22.87
CA ARG A 45 -31.22 -20.18 24.23
C ARG A 45 -29.99 -20.20 25.16
N PRO A 46 -28.82 -20.76 24.75
CA PRO A 46 -27.66 -20.77 25.64
C PRO A 46 -27.10 -19.38 25.94
N ASP A 47 -27.13 -18.45 24.98
CA ASP A 47 -26.67 -17.08 25.22
C ASP A 47 -27.61 -16.32 26.19
N LEU A 48 -28.92 -16.62 26.18
CA LEU A 48 -29.88 -16.03 27.12
C LEU A 48 -29.74 -16.56 28.55
N GLN A 49 -29.51 -17.86 28.70
CA GLN A 49 -29.26 -18.49 30.00
C GLN A 49 -28.02 -17.88 30.65
N GLN A 50 -26.92 -17.85 29.91
CA GLN A 50 -25.69 -17.21 30.36
C GLN A 50 -25.88 -15.72 30.67
N ALA A 51 -26.73 -15.01 29.92
CA ALA A 51 -27.00 -13.59 30.18
C ALA A 51 -27.77 -13.39 31.49
N ALA A 52 -28.72 -14.29 31.80
CA ALA A 52 -29.47 -14.25 33.05
C ALA A 52 -28.59 -14.58 34.27
N GLU A 53 -27.69 -15.55 34.13
CA GLU A 53 -26.68 -15.88 35.15
C GLU A 53 -25.77 -14.68 35.44
N LEU A 54 -25.20 -14.08 34.40
CA LEU A 54 -24.35 -12.89 34.52
C LEU A 54 -25.10 -11.69 35.09
N TYR A 55 -26.37 -11.51 34.70
CA TYR A 55 -27.21 -10.44 35.21
C TYR A 55 -27.51 -10.61 36.70
N ALA A 56 -27.83 -11.83 37.13
CA ALA A 56 -28.05 -12.15 38.54
C ALA A 56 -26.77 -11.92 39.37
N GLN A 57 -25.62 -12.35 38.85
CA GLN A 57 -24.32 -12.10 39.46
C GLN A 57 -24.03 -10.60 39.57
N ASP A 58 -24.26 -9.83 38.50
CA ASP A 58 -23.98 -8.38 38.47
C ASP A 58 -24.87 -7.59 39.43
N HIS A 59 -26.03 -8.11 39.82
CA HIS A 59 -26.99 -7.46 40.72
C HIS A 59 -27.05 -8.09 42.12
N GLY A 60 -26.25 -9.12 42.41
CA GLY A 60 -26.29 -9.84 43.69
C GLY A 60 -27.64 -10.52 43.96
N MET A 61 -28.34 -10.93 42.90
CA MET A 61 -29.64 -11.60 42.99
C MET A 61 -29.48 -13.11 42.86
N PRO A 62 -30.39 -13.91 43.44
CA PRO A 62 -30.45 -15.34 43.14
C PRO A 62 -30.74 -15.58 41.66
N GLU A 63 -30.21 -16.67 41.12
CA GLU A 63 -30.40 -17.04 39.72
C GLU A 63 -31.89 -17.18 39.40
N PRO A 64 -32.39 -16.54 38.32
CA PRO A 64 -33.82 -16.47 38.05
C PRO A 64 -34.31 -17.76 37.38
N THR A 65 -34.45 -18.84 38.17
CA THR A 65 -34.78 -20.19 37.69
C THR A 65 -36.08 -20.25 36.89
N GLU A 66 -37.09 -19.46 37.27
CA GLU A 66 -38.37 -19.36 36.54
C GLU A 66 -38.19 -18.73 35.14
N LEU A 67 -37.29 -17.73 35.02
CA LEU A 67 -36.97 -17.09 33.75
C LEU A 67 -36.14 -18.02 32.85
N ILE A 68 -35.18 -18.75 33.42
CA ILE A 68 -34.36 -19.74 32.71
C ILE A 68 -35.23 -20.88 32.16
N THR A 69 -36.17 -21.39 32.97
CA THR A 69 -37.14 -22.40 32.55
C THR A 69 -38.03 -21.88 31.41
N THR A 70 -38.38 -20.58 31.44
CA THR A 70 -39.12 -19.93 30.35
C THR A 70 -38.32 -19.88 29.05
N PHE A 71 -37.00 -19.69 29.10
CA PHE A 71 -36.12 -19.69 27.91
C PHE A 71 -36.05 -21.03 27.20
N ASP A 72 -36.06 -22.14 27.96
CA ASP A 72 -36.04 -23.47 27.38
C ASP A 72 -37.28 -23.77 26.53
N ASN A 73 -38.41 -23.14 26.88
CA ASN A 73 -39.70 -23.25 26.18
C ASN A 73 -39.84 -22.32 24.97
N LEU A 74 -38.88 -21.39 24.72
CA LEU A 74 -38.89 -20.51 23.56
C LEU A 74 -38.43 -21.25 22.29
N THR A 75 -39.34 -22.00 21.66
CA THR A 75 -39.08 -22.78 20.43
C THR A 75 -38.64 -21.93 19.23
N SER A 76 -38.94 -20.62 19.23
CA SER A 76 -38.48 -19.67 18.22
C SER A 76 -36.99 -19.36 18.26
N LEU A 77 -36.29 -19.76 19.33
CA LEU A 77 -34.87 -19.52 19.53
C LEU A 77 -34.02 -20.75 19.24
N SER A 78 -32.90 -20.51 18.55
CA SER A 78 -31.90 -21.54 18.26
C SER A 78 -31.31 -22.12 19.55
N SER A 79 -31.20 -23.46 19.63
CA SER A 79 -30.39 -24.15 20.64
C SER A 79 -28.90 -24.14 20.30
N THR A 80 -28.54 -23.88 19.04
CA THR A 80 -27.13 -23.81 18.62
C THR A 80 -26.52 -22.45 18.99
N PRO A 81 -25.33 -22.43 19.60
CA PRO A 81 -24.64 -21.20 19.96
C PRO A 81 -24.19 -20.41 18.73
N CYS A 82 -24.11 -19.09 18.86
CA CYS A 82 -23.73 -18.23 17.74
C CYS A 82 -22.23 -18.36 17.41
N THR A 83 -21.89 -18.83 16.21
CA THR A 83 -20.49 -19.03 15.77
C THR A 83 -19.72 -17.74 15.50
N THR A 84 -20.40 -16.58 15.50
CA THR A 84 -19.78 -15.27 15.18
C THR A 84 -20.15 -14.17 16.16
N THR A 85 -20.34 -14.52 17.44
CA THR A 85 -20.66 -13.57 18.53
C THR A 85 -19.76 -12.34 18.53
N GLY A 86 -18.44 -12.49 18.43
CA GLY A 86 -17.51 -11.34 18.44
C GLY A 86 -17.58 -10.39 17.25
N THR A 87 -18.32 -10.72 16.20
CA THR A 87 -18.55 -9.84 15.04
C THR A 87 -19.98 -9.31 15.00
N GLN A 88 -20.97 -10.14 15.35
CA GLN A 88 -22.39 -9.76 15.29
C GLN A 88 -22.90 -9.12 16.58
N TYR A 89 -22.41 -9.56 17.73
CA TYR A 89 -22.81 -9.17 19.08
C TYR A 89 -21.58 -8.80 19.91
N PRO A 90 -20.87 -7.71 19.54
CA PRO A 90 -19.56 -7.38 20.11
C PRO A 90 -19.60 -7.08 21.61
N LEU A 91 -20.68 -6.47 22.11
CA LEU A 91 -20.85 -6.18 23.54
C LEU A 91 -21.02 -7.47 24.34
N TRP A 92 -22.00 -8.30 23.96
CA TRP A 92 -22.21 -9.62 24.55
C TRP A 92 -20.91 -10.44 24.58
N TYR A 93 -20.20 -10.48 23.46
CA TYR A 93 -18.94 -11.21 23.36
C TYR A 93 -17.85 -10.71 24.31
N ALA A 94 -17.83 -9.41 24.62
CA ALA A 94 -16.89 -8.84 25.58
C ALA A 94 -17.27 -9.20 27.03
N LEU A 95 -18.58 -9.24 27.33
CA LEU A 95 -19.13 -9.53 28.65
C LEU A 95 -19.08 -11.02 29.00
N SER A 96 -19.40 -11.92 28.06
CA SER A 96 -19.65 -13.34 28.35
C SER A 96 -18.42 -14.25 28.32
N GLN A 97 -17.30 -13.78 27.76
CA GLN A 97 -16.10 -14.60 27.59
C GLN A 97 -15.19 -14.53 28.83
N PRO A 98 -14.79 -15.68 29.43
CA PRO A 98 -13.96 -15.70 30.64
C PRO A 98 -12.60 -15.03 30.50
N ARG A 99 -11.99 -15.16 29.31
CA ARG A 99 -10.73 -14.48 28.97
C ARG A 99 -10.83 -12.95 28.91
N PHE A 100 -12.05 -12.42 28.86
CA PHE A 100 -12.31 -10.98 28.90
C PHE A 100 -12.88 -10.61 30.25
N LEU A 101 -14.19 -10.35 30.34
CA LEU A 101 -14.80 -9.77 31.53
C LEU A 101 -15.68 -10.74 32.31
N ASN A 102 -15.88 -11.98 31.87
CA ASN A 102 -16.59 -13.00 32.68
C ASN A 102 -15.64 -13.64 33.72
N ARG A 103 -15.16 -12.81 34.64
CA ARG A 103 -14.33 -13.20 35.80
C ARG A 103 -15.09 -12.93 37.09
N HIS A 104 -14.68 -13.58 38.18
CA HIS A 104 -15.36 -13.54 39.48
C HIS A 104 -14.85 -12.46 40.43
N ASP A 105 -13.84 -11.67 40.06
CA ASP A 105 -13.33 -10.57 40.87
C ASP A 105 -14.21 -9.31 40.79
N GLU A 106 -14.21 -8.52 41.87
CA GLU A 106 -14.98 -7.26 42.01
C GLU A 106 -14.59 -6.22 40.95
N ASP A 107 -13.31 -6.15 40.57
CA ASP A 107 -12.83 -5.22 39.55
C ASP A 107 -13.37 -5.62 38.15
N ALA A 108 -13.47 -6.92 37.84
CA ALA A 108 -14.07 -7.41 36.61
C ALA A 108 -15.57 -7.16 36.53
N LEU A 109 -16.29 -7.30 37.65
CA LEU A 109 -17.71 -6.90 37.76
C LEU A 109 -17.87 -5.40 37.48
N THR A 110 -17.01 -4.57 38.05
CA THR A 110 -17.00 -3.13 37.75
C THR A 110 -16.67 -2.87 36.28
N ALA A 111 -15.67 -3.55 35.70
CA ALA A 111 -15.34 -3.43 34.28
C ALA A 111 -16.51 -3.81 33.35
N ARG A 112 -17.28 -4.85 33.69
CA ARG A 112 -18.51 -5.20 32.95
C ARG A 112 -19.54 -4.08 33.01
N ARG A 113 -19.80 -3.53 34.20
CA ARG A 113 -20.73 -2.40 34.39
C ARG A 113 -20.30 -1.18 33.58
N LEU A 114 -19.02 -0.82 33.63
CA LEU A 114 -18.47 0.27 32.81
C LEU A 114 -18.68 -0.02 31.31
N LEU A 115 -18.26 -1.19 30.80
CA LEU A 115 -18.45 -1.48 29.38
C LEU A 115 -19.93 -1.45 28.96
N ARG A 116 -20.82 -1.94 29.82
CA ARG A 116 -22.27 -1.90 29.63
C ARG A 116 -22.77 -0.46 29.55
N ASP A 117 -22.49 0.36 30.55
CA ASP A 117 -23.05 1.71 30.69
C ASP A 117 -22.69 2.61 29.50
N TRP A 118 -21.52 2.41 28.88
CA TRP A 118 -21.19 3.11 27.64
C TRP A 118 -21.92 2.58 26.41
N PHE A 119 -22.12 1.27 26.27
CA PHE A 119 -22.50 0.67 24.98
C PHE A 119 -23.93 0.11 24.91
N THR A 120 -24.68 0.07 26.02
CA THR A 120 -26.10 -0.32 26.05
C THR A 120 -27.09 0.79 25.72
N PRO A 121 -26.86 2.10 26.01
CA PRO A 121 -27.85 3.13 25.71
C PRO A 121 -28.30 3.08 24.24
N VAL A 122 -29.60 3.23 23.99
CA VAL A 122 -30.20 3.03 22.65
C VAL A 122 -29.77 4.14 21.69
N ILE A 123 -28.85 3.83 20.78
CA ILE A 123 -28.37 4.78 19.77
C ILE A 123 -28.96 4.44 18.41
N ARG A 124 -30.03 5.14 18.03
CA ARG A 124 -30.52 5.16 16.64
C ARG A 124 -29.49 5.84 15.75
N GLY A 125 -29.13 5.21 14.64
CA GLY A 125 -28.15 5.75 13.68
C GLY A 125 -26.68 5.40 13.97
N ALA A 126 -26.40 4.50 14.91
CA ALA A 126 -25.05 3.97 15.11
C ALA A 126 -24.56 3.21 13.86
N VAL A 127 -23.32 3.51 13.44
CA VAL A 127 -22.63 2.80 12.36
C VAL A 127 -22.04 1.49 12.92
N PRO A 128 -22.49 0.31 12.44
CA PRO A 128 -22.09 -0.99 13.00
C PRO A 128 -20.58 -1.20 13.12
N GLY A 129 -19.81 -0.79 12.11
CA GLY A 129 -18.36 -0.93 12.11
C GLY A 129 -17.67 -0.09 13.19
N ILE A 130 -18.15 1.14 13.44
CA ILE A 130 -17.59 2.03 14.46
C ILE A 130 -17.91 1.49 15.85
N TYR A 131 -19.15 1.05 16.05
CA TYR A 131 -19.60 0.46 17.31
C TYR A 131 -18.74 -0.76 17.68
N VAL A 132 -18.52 -1.71 16.76
CA VAL A 132 -17.65 -2.88 16.99
C VAL A 132 -16.23 -2.47 17.38
N THR A 133 -15.65 -1.51 16.64
CA THR A 133 -14.28 -1.06 16.92
C THR A 133 -14.16 -0.43 18.30
N GLN A 134 -15.11 0.43 18.68
CA GLN A 134 -15.11 1.11 19.97
C GLN A 134 -15.31 0.13 21.13
N VAL A 135 -16.26 -0.82 21.03
CA VAL A 135 -16.47 -1.86 22.04
C VAL A 135 -15.19 -2.67 22.26
N ARG A 136 -14.52 -3.08 21.16
CA ARG A 136 -13.27 -3.83 21.24
C ARG A 136 -12.15 -3.02 21.90
N HIS A 137 -11.97 -1.77 21.48
CA HIS A 137 -10.93 -0.90 22.05
C HIS A 137 -11.12 -0.67 23.54
N VAL A 138 -12.35 -0.39 23.98
CA VAL A 138 -12.64 -0.19 25.41
C VAL A 138 -12.44 -1.48 26.19
N ARG A 139 -12.96 -2.61 25.69
CA ARG A 139 -12.74 -3.94 26.28
C ARG A 139 -11.25 -4.21 26.45
N ASP A 140 -10.44 -3.98 25.43
CA ASP A 140 -9.00 -4.29 25.46
C ASP A 140 -8.28 -3.48 26.55
N ILE A 141 -8.67 -2.22 26.77
CA ILE A 141 -8.12 -1.43 27.87
C ILE A 141 -8.60 -1.92 29.23
N LEU A 142 -9.88 -2.26 29.38
CA LEU A 142 -10.40 -2.80 30.64
C LEU A 142 -9.73 -4.13 31.01
N VAL A 143 -9.57 -5.04 30.04
CA VAL A 143 -8.84 -6.30 30.23
C VAL A 143 -7.38 -6.02 30.59
N LEU A 144 -6.73 -5.08 29.91
CA LEU A 144 -5.35 -4.72 30.20
C LEU A 144 -5.17 -4.11 31.61
N VAL A 145 -6.14 -3.35 32.09
CA VAL A 145 -6.17 -2.87 33.49
C VAL A 145 -6.27 -4.06 34.45
N LEU A 146 -7.21 -4.97 34.23
CA LEU A 146 -7.40 -6.14 35.10
C LEU A 146 -6.19 -7.08 35.10
N ASP A 147 -5.62 -7.36 33.93
CA ASP A 147 -4.47 -8.27 33.76
C ASP A 147 -3.18 -7.74 34.42
N HIS A 148 -3.10 -6.43 34.67
CA HIS A 148 -1.93 -5.78 35.27
C HIS A 148 -2.25 -5.15 36.63
N ALA A 149 -3.30 -5.62 37.32
CA ALA A 149 -3.72 -5.13 38.63
C ALA A 149 -2.57 -5.07 39.65
N GLU A 150 -1.70 -6.09 39.65
CA GLU A 150 -0.53 -6.18 40.52
C GLU A 150 0.53 -5.10 40.24
N LEU A 151 0.65 -4.62 39.00
CA LEU A 151 1.64 -3.60 38.63
C LEU A 151 1.26 -2.21 39.10
N HIS A 152 -0.04 -1.89 39.08
CA HIS A 152 -0.52 -0.55 39.43
C HIS A 152 -1.14 -0.45 40.83
N GLY A 153 -1.51 -1.57 41.46
CA GLY A 153 -1.94 -1.63 42.85
C GLY A 153 -3.18 -0.78 43.17
N MET A 154 -4.06 -0.56 42.19
CA MET A 154 -5.26 0.27 42.32
C MET A 154 -6.49 -0.56 41.95
N SER A 155 -7.53 -0.52 42.78
CA SER A 155 -8.84 -1.14 42.45
C SER A 155 -9.62 -0.25 41.48
N LEU A 156 -10.51 -0.88 40.71
CA LEU A 156 -11.34 -0.27 39.69
C LEU A 156 -12.75 -0.08 40.23
N SER A 157 -13.15 1.17 40.53
CA SER A 157 -14.52 1.50 40.97
C SER A 157 -15.32 2.28 39.93
N ASN A 158 -14.64 3.09 39.11
CA ASN A 158 -15.28 3.95 38.12
C ASN A 158 -14.35 4.22 36.92
N TYR A 159 -14.82 5.02 35.95
CA TYR A 159 -14.01 5.38 34.79
C TYR A 159 -12.79 6.25 35.11
N ASP A 160 -12.86 7.10 36.13
CA ASP A 160 -11.73 7.94 36.54
C ASP A 160 -10.55 7.07 36.98
N ASP A 161 -10.84 5.94 37.63
CA ASP A 161 -9.83 4.95 38.00
C ASP A 161 -9.17 4.33 36.77
N VAL A 162 -9.92 4.02 35.70
CA VAL A 162 -9.33 3.54 34.42
C VAL A 162 -8.36 4.57 33.85
N ILE A 163 -8.75 5.84 33.83
CA ILE A 163 -7.89 6.92 33.32
C ILE A 163 -6.66 7.12 34.22
N ARG A 164 -6.82 7.03 35.54
CA ARG A 164 -5.73 7.14 36.52
C ARG A 164 -4.75 5.98 36.42
N ILE A 165 -5.25 4.75 36.31
CA ILE A 165 -4.46 3.52 36.15
C ILE A 165 -3.64 3.58 34.86
N MET A 166 -4.28 3.82 33.72
CA MET A 166 -3.57 3.98 32.45
C MET A 166 -2.68 5.22 32.42
N GLY A 167 -2.99 6.21 33.24
CA GLY A 167 -2.19 7.42 33.51
C GLY A 167 -0.87 7.13 34.22
N HIS A 168 -0.84 6.08 35.04
CA HIS A 168 0.24 5.75 35.97
C HIS A 168 1.56 5.45 35.24
N PRO A 169 2.72 5.89 35.77
CA PRO A 169 4.02 5.67 35.13
C PRO A 169 4.34 4.20 34.82
N VAL A 170 3.92 3.27 35.70
CA VAL A 170 4.15 1.83 35.51
C VAL A 170 3.38 1.23 34.33
N MET A 171 2.28 1.86 33.92
CA MET A 171 1.45 1.45 32.78
C MET A 171 1.88 2.15 31.48
N GLN A 172 3.01 2.87 31.48
CA GLN A 172 3.44 3.67 30.34
C GLN A 172 3.68 2.82 29.09
N THR A 173 4.34 1.67 29.22
CA THR A 173 4.62 0.75 28.11
C THR A 173 3.32 0.20 27.53
N GLN A 174 2.45 -0.33 28.40
CA GLN A 174 1.15 -0.88 28.00
C GLN A 174 0.25 0.18 27.36
N ARG A 175 0.27 1.42 27.87
CA ARG A 175 -0.44 2.55 27.26
C ARG A 175 0.12 2.93 25.89
N GLN A 176 1.44 2.86 25.69
CA GLN A 176 2.06 3.14 24.39
C GLN A 176 1.68 2.06 23.37
N ASP A 177 1.75 0.79 23.75
CA ASP A 177 1.38 -0.35 22.92
C ASP A 177 -0.12 -0.35 22.57
N ALA A 178 -0.97 0.03 23.52
CA ALA A 178 -2.42 0.18 23.33
C ALA A 178 -2.87 1.63 23.04
N SER A 179 -1.98 2.47 22.49
CA SER A 179 -2.23 3.93 22.36
C SER A 179 -3.50 4.28 21.59
N ARG A 180 -3.85 3.52 20.55
CA ARG A 180 -5.06 3.73 19.77
C ARG A 180 -6.34 3.36 20.54
N GLN A 181 -6.28 2.27 21.30
CA GLN A 181 -7.37 1.78 22.13
C GLN A 181 -7.61 2.75 23.29
N TYR A 182 -6.53 3.18 23.94
CA TYR A 182 -6.58 4.16 25.03
C TYR A 182 -7.12 5.52 24.56
N GLN A 183 -6.69 5.99 23.39
CA GLN A 183 -7.24 7.22 22.80
C GLN A 183 -8.75 7.11 22.56
N THR A 184 -9.23 5.95 22.10
CA THR A 184 -10.67 5.72 21.87
C THR A 184 -11.44 5.75 23.19
N LEU A 185 -10.93 5.10 24.23
CA LEU A 185 -11.51 5.11 25.57
C LEU A 185 -11.53 6.54 26.16
N TYR A 186 -10.42 7.26 26.07
CA TYR A 186 -10.31 8.63 26.55
C TYR A 186 -11.27 9.59 25.84
N GLU A 187 -11.46 9.43 24.52
CA GLU A 187 -12.41 10.24 23.75
C GLU A 187 -13.88 9.93 24.08
N LEU A 188 -14.21 8.69 24.45
CA LEU A 188 -15.53 8.33 24.96
C LEU A 188 -15.76 8.87 26.38
N TYR A 189 -14.74 8.80 27.23
CA TYR A 189 -14.75 9.34 28.59
C TYR A 189 -14.94 10.87 28.62
N GLU A 190 -14.26 11.60 27.75
CA GLU A 190 -14.42 13.05 27.61
C GLU A 190 -15.69 13.47 26.84
N GLU A 191 -16.58 12.51 26.52
CA GLU A 191 -17.78 12.68 25.70
C GLU A 191 -17.52 13.31 24.31
N ARG A 192 -16.26 13.32 23.86
CA ARG A 192 -15.86 13.77 22.52
C ARG A 192 -16.28 12.78 21.45
N ARG A 193 -16.60 11.54 21.84
CA ARG A 193 -17.23 10.50 21.04
C ARG A 193 -18.48 9.96 21.72
N ARG A 194 -19.42 9.50 20.87
CA ARG A 194 -20.55 8.66 21.30
C ARG A 194 -20.43 7.28 20.64
N PRO A 195 -20.89 6.21 21.32
CA PRO A 195 -20.82 4.86 20.78
C PRO A 195 -21.51 4.73 19.42
N GLY A 196 -20.79 4.23 18.42
CA GLY A 196 -21.28 4.04 17.06
C GLY A 196 -21.60 5.32 16.27
N VAL A 197 -21.51 6.52 16.85
CA VAL A 197 -21.85 7.77 16.15
C VAL A 197 -20.63 8.34 15.43
N ARG A 198 -20.80 8.72 14.16
CA ARG A 198 -19.80 9.51 13.43
C ARG A 198 -19.85 10.95 13.91
N ILE A 199 -18.74 11.46 14.43
CA ILE A 199 -18.58 12.89 14.76
C ILE A 199 -17.71 13.52 13.68
N GLY A 200 -17.96 14.78 13.32
CA GLY A 200 -17.49 15.46 12.09
C GLY A 200 -16.00 15.39 11.72
N ALA A 201 -15.11 14.93 12.60
CA ALA A 201 -13.74 14.54 12.23
C ALA A 201 -13.67 13.20 11.46
N ASP A 202 -14.67 12.32 11.62
CA ASP A 202 -14.82 11.00 10.99
C ASP A 202 -15.69 11.04 9.70
N LEU A 203 -16.12 12.22 9.23
CA LEU A 203 -16.70 12.40 7.88
C LEU A 203 -15.63 12.54 6.78
N SER A 204 -14.37 12.68 7.16
CA SER A 204 -13.22 12.51 6.29
C SER A 204 -12.40 11.34 6.80
N GLY A 205 -12.02 10.38 5.95
CA GLY A 205 -11.26 9.19 6.33
C GLY A 205 -9.81 9.43 6.79
N TYR A 206 -9.54 10.55 7.47
CA TYR A 206 -8.25 10.98 7.99
C TYR A 206 -8.33 11.36 9.47
N GLN A 207 -7.60 10.62 10.30
CA GLN A 207 -7.34 10.96 11.69
C GLN A 207 -6.56 12.28 11.79
N ARG A 208 -7.07 13.24 12.55
CA ARG A 208 -6.29 14.36 13.11
C ARG A 208 -6.42 14.31 14.64
N SER A 209 -5.31 14.15 15.33
CA SER A 209 -5.22 14.38 16.77
C SER A 209 -5.02 15.87 17.04
N CYS A 210 -5.97 16.50 17.72
CA CYS A 210 -5.76 17.81 18.34
C CYS A 210 -6.14 17.70 19.81
N ARG A 211 -5.15 17.82 20.70
CA ARG A 211 -5.36 18.09 22.12
C ARG A 211 -5.43 19.60 22.31
N VAL A 212 -6.57 20.09 22.80
CA VAL A 212 -6.72 21.45 23.33
C VAL A 212 -6.90 21.32 24.83
N SER A 213 -6.02 21.95 25.61
CA SER A 213 -6.25 22.22 27.03
C SER A 213 -6.62 23.70 27.18
N GLN A 214 -7.81 23.97 27.71
CA GLN A 214 -8.26 25.31 28.07
C GLN A 214 -8.02 25.53 29.57
N ARG A 215 -7.34 26.62 29.92
CA ARG A 215 -7.55 27.29 31.22
C ARG A 215 -7.56 28.81 31.01
N PRO A 216 -8.56 29.54 31.51
CA PRO A 216 -8.67 30.98 31.32
C PRO A 216 -7.79 31.71 32.35
N ARG A 217 -6.87 32.56 31.89
CA ARG A 217 -6.14 33.50 32.76
C ARG A 217 -6.92 34.81 32.86
N LYS A 218 -7.15 35.30 34.08
CA LYS A 218 -7.70 36.63 34.35
C LYS A 218 -6.77 37.71 33.78
N LEU A 219 -7.33 38.60 32.97
CA LEU A 219 -6.64 39.74 32.36
C LEU A 219 -6.32 40.79 33.45
N ASN A 220 -5.14 41.40 33.37
CA ASN A 220 -4.71 42.47 34.29
C ASN A 220 -5.41 43.81 33.93
N GLY A 221 -5.63 44.69 34.92
CA GLY A 221 -6.24 46.02 34.80
C GLY A 221 -5.75 46.89 33.63
N TYR A 222 -4.49 46.79 33.20
CA TYR A 222 -4.02 47.49 31.99
C TYR A 222 -4.74 47.02 30.70
N GLN A 223 -5.06 45.72 30.61
CA GLN A 223 -5.78 45.13 29.47
C GLN A 223 -7.27 45.43 29.51
N VAL A 224 -7.83 45.69 30.70
CA VAL A 224 -9.22 46.15 30.88
C VAL A 224 -9.32 47.62 30.46
N SER A 225 -8.47 48.50 30.99
CA SER A 225 -8.46 49.93 30.59
C SER A 225 -8.16 50.17 29.11
N ARG A 226 -7.30 49.34 28.50
CA ARG A 226 -7.03 49.42 27.06
C ARG A 226 -8.20 48.91 26.21
N ARG A 227 -9.05 48.01 26.73
CA ARG A 227 -10.27 47.56 26.06
C ARG A 227 -11.39 48.60 26.14
N GLU A 228 -11.51 49.27 27.28
CA GLU A 228 -12.45 50.39 27.46
C GLU A 228 -12.06 51.57 26.52
N GLN A 229 -10.77 51.90 26.41
CA GLN A 229 -10.29 52.90 25.45
C GLN A 229 -10.48 52.52 23.97
N ILE A 230 -10.54 51.23 23.64
CA ILE A 230 -10.80 50.74 22.27
C ILE A 230 -12.31 50.71 21.98
N ALA A 231 -13.15 50.53 22.99
CA ALA A 231 -14.61 50.54 22.85
C ALA A 231 -15.15 51.95 22.57
N ASP A 232 -14.48 53.00 23.05
CA ASP A 232 -14.87 54.40 22.85
C ASP A 232 -14.30 55.03 21.55
N ALA A 233 -13.47 54.30 20.78
CA ALA A 233 -12.90 54.80 19.53
C ALA A 233 -13.85 54.54 18.34
N PRO A 234 -14.15 55.54 17.48
CA PRO A 234 -15.06 55.36 16.35
C PRO A 234 -14.49 54.34 15.35
N LEU A 235 -15.34 53.38 14.97
CA LEU A 235 -14.97 52.21 14.15
C LEU A 235 -14.46 52.62 12.76
N ALA A 236 -13.15 52.48 12.56
CA ALA A 236 -12.54 52.45 11.24
C ALA A 236 -12.73 51.07 10.59
N PRO A 237 -12.91 50.97 9.25
CA PRO A 237 -13.12 49.70 8.57
C PRO A 237 -11.81 48.91 8.56
N GLN A 238 -11.75 47.84 9.37
CA GLN A 238 -10.62 46.91 9.41
C GLN A 238 -10.98 45.56 8.77
N CYS A 239 -10.38 45.26 7.62
CA CYS A 239 -10.03 43.88 7.27
C CYS A 239 -8.67 43.57 7.90
N ARG A 240 -8.68 42.73 8.95
CA ARG A 240 -7.46 42.38 9.69
C ARG A 240 -6.64 41.32 8.96
N VAL A 241 -5.46 41.75 8.54
CA VAL A 241 -4.20 41.02 8.64
C VAL A 241 -3.92 40.72 10.12
N THR A 242 -3.46 39.51 10.44
CA THR A 242 -2.52 39.27 11.56
C THR A 242 -1.65 38.04 11.28
N ASP A 243 -0.39 38.32 10.94
CA ASP A 243 0.83 37.92 11.66
C ASP A 243 1.10 36.43 11.98
N THR A 244 2.18 35.95 11.35
CA THR A 244 3.13 34.92 11.81
C THR A 244 4.01 35.54 12.93
N PRO A 245 4.45 34.82 13.98
CA PRO A 245 5.41 33.70 13.89
C PRO A 245 5.15 32.59 14.96
N GLY A 246 5.79 31.43 15.06
CA GLY A 246 6.91 30.77 14.39
C GLY A 246 7.17 29.41 15.09
N ARG A 247 7.79 28.47 14.34
CA ARG A 247 8.60 27.30 14.75
C ARG A 247 8.18 26.46 15.98
N ASP A 248 7.77 25.20 15.75
CA ASP A 248 8.68 24.04 15.83
C ASP A 248 8.05 22.72 15.29
N ARG A 249 8.95 21.94 14.66
CA ARG A 249 8.91 20.68 13.87
C ARG A 249 8.11 19.48 14.45
N ALA A 250 7.81 18.36 13.76
CA ALA A 250 7.97 17.83 12.39
C ALA A 250 7.25 16.46 12.37
N SER A 251 6.79 15.98 11.19
CA SER A 251 6.92 14.57 10.75
C SER A 251 6.23 14.34 9.39
N ALA A 252 7.05 14.04 8.38
CA ALA A 252 6.75 13.50 7.05
C ALA A 252 6.21 14.44 5.93
N GLU A 253 5.70 15.64 6.21
CA GLU A 253 5.43 16.67 5.18
C GLU A 253 6.69 17.52 4.83
N ASP A 254 7.75 17.43 5.63
CA ASP A 254 8.89 18.35 5.61
C ASP A 254 9.82 18.30 4.38
N GLN A 255 9.82 17.25 3.56
CA GLN A 255 10.82 17.15 2.48
C GLN A 255 10.40 17.86 1.18
N LEU A 256 9.10 17.84 0.83
CA LEU A 256 8.62 18.52 -0.38
C LEU A 256 8.42 20.02 -0.15
N ASP A 257 7.98 20.40 1.05
CA ASP A 257 7.89 21.80 1.47
C ASP A 257 9.28 22.42 1.67
N SER A 258 10.31 21.65 2.04
CA SER A 258 11.69 22.16 2.18
C SER A 258 12.29 22.64 0.84
N GLU A 259 12.08 21.90 -0.25
CA GLU A 259 12.61 22.27 -1.57
C GLU A 259 11.86 23.47 -2.20
N LEU A 260 10.54 23.54 -2.04
CA LEU A 260 9.73 24.67 -2.51
C LEU A 260 9.92 25.91 -1.63
N SER A 261 10.02 25.74 -0.31
CA SER A 261 10.31 26.84 0.64
C SER A 261 11.72 27.39 0.43
N GLY A 262 12.69 26.54 0.08
CA GLY A 262 14.04 26.95 -0.33
C GLY A 262 14.06 27.82 -1.59
N ARG A 263 13.00 27.78 -2.40
CA ARG A 263 12.78 28.61 -3.59
C ARG A 263 11.80 29.77 -3.35
N GLY A 264 11.34 29.96 -2.12
CA GLY A 264 10.39 31.01 -1.75
C GLY A 264 8.95 30.76 -2.19
N TYR A 265 8.52 29.50 -2.33
CA TYR A 265 7.15 29.10 -2.65
C TYR A 265 6.57 28.14 -1.61
N ARG A 266 5.24 28.12 -1.47
CA ARG A 266 4.47 27.27 -0.57
C ARG A 266 3.21 26.75 -1.26
N TYR A 267 2.69 25.60 -0.84
CA TYR A 267 1.38 25.16 -1.29
C TYR A 267 0.27 25.92 -0.57
N ALA A 268 -0.57 26.59 -1.35
CA ALA A 268 -1.84 27.14 -0.90
C ALA A 268 -2.98 26.22 -1.33
N ARG A 269 -3.73 25.72 -0.36
CA ARG A 269 -5.04 25.13 -0.66
C ARG A 269 -6.00 26.27 -0.95
N HIS A 270 -6.23 26.57 -2.22
CA HIS A 270 -7.39 27.37 -2.58
C HIS A 270 -8.63 26.55 -2.26
N THR A 271 -9.34 26.93 -1.19
CA THR A 271 -10.79 26.76 -1.16
C THR A 271 -11.35 27.69 -2.23
N ALA A 272 -11.77 27.14 -3.37
CA ALA A 272 -12.53 27.92 -4.33
C ALA A 272 -13.75 28.52 -3.63
N PRO A 273 -14.02 29.82 -3.75
CA PRO A 273 -15.30 30.36 -3.30
C PRO A 273 -16.39 29.69 -4.13
N HIS A 274 -17.40 29.13 -3.46
CA HIS A 274 -18.58 28.56 -4.06
C HIS A 274 -19.23 29.54 -5.04
N ARG A 275 -18.92 29.41 -6.33
CA ARG A 275 -19.72 29.83 -7.49
C ARG A 275 -18.89 29.58 -8.75
N GLU A 276 -18.97 28.38 -9.31
CA GLU A 276 -18.81 28.13 -10.76
C GLU A 276 -19.20 26.66 -11.07
N THR A 277 -20.36 26.53 -11.72
CA THR A 277 -20.90 25.44 -12.57
C THR A 277 -20.53 23.96 -12.34
N ALA A 278 -21.59 23.14 -12.25
CA ALA A 278 -21.66 21.73 -11.86
C ALA A 278 -21.04 20.69 -12.83
N ASP A 279 -20.29 21.09 -13.87
CA ASP A 279 -19.81 20.16 -14.92
C ASP A 279 -18.28 19.98 -14.98
N THR A 280 -17.54 20.49 -14.00
CA THR A 280 -16.10 20.25 -13.89
C THR A 280 -15.81 19.36 -12.69
N PRO A 281 -15.15 18.20 -12.85
CA PRO A 281 -14.80 17.36 -11.70
C PRO A 281 -13.92 18.18 -10.75
N ASP A 282 -14.27 18.18 -9.47
CA ASP A 282 -13.54 18.80 -8.36
C ASP A 282 -12.12 18.20 -8.24
N LEU A 283 -11.25 18.56 -9.17
CA LEU A 283 -9.82 18.48 -9.00
C LEU A 283 -9.45 19.66 -8.11
N ALA A 284 -9.26 19.39 -6.82
CA ALA A 284 -8.58 20.33 -5.93
C ALA A 284 -7.14 20.48 -6.43
N ILE A 285 -6.94 21.33 -7.45
CA ILE A 285 -5.64 21.63 -8.03
C ILE A 285 -4.84 22.32 -6.92
N PRO A 286 -3.75 21.73 -6.42
CA PRO A 286 -2.92 22.41 -5.43
C PRO A 286 -2.33 23.66 -6.09
N VAL A 287 -2.62 24.82 -5.52
CA VAL A 287 -2.10 26.10 -6.03
C VAL A 287 -0.80 26.40 -5.29
N ILE A 288 0.23 26.76 -6.04
CA ILE A 288 1.53 27.14 -5.47
C ILE A 288 1.56 28.67 -5.40
N GLU A 289 1.77 29.19 -4.20
CA GLU A 289 1.92 30.62 -3.92
C GLU A 289 3.35 30.92 -3.47
N ARG A 290 3.79 32.18 -3.53
CA ARG A 290 5.07 32.57 -2.93
C ARG A 290 4.96 32.58 -1.41
N ALA A 291 6.02 32.13 -0.74
CA ALA A 291 6.17 32.18 0.70
C ALA A 291 6.39 33.63 1.19
N ASN A 292 6.98 34.48 0.36
CA ASN A 292 7.19 35.91 0.62
C ASN A 292 6.34 36.77 -0.34
N PRO A 293 5.74 37.87 0.13
CA PRO A 293 4.94 38.75 -0.71
C PRO A 293 5.77 39.37 -1.84
N SER A 294 5.24 39.32 -3.05
CA SER A 294 5.83 39.86 -4.27
C SER A 294 5.43 41.32 -4.45
N GLN A 295 6.32 42.17 -4.96
CA GLN A 295 5.96 43.52 -5.42
C GLN A 295 5.36 43.50 -6.85
N LEU A 296 5.32 42.34 -7.49
CA LEU A 296 4.72 42.16 -8.81
C LEU A 296 3.18 42.21 -8.71
N THR A 297 2.54 42.59 -9.82
CA THR A 297 1.07 42.54 -9.90
C THR A 297 0.58 41.09 -9.75
N PRO A 298 -0.64 40.85 -9.24
CA PRO A 298 -1.17 39.49 -9.06
C PRO A 298 -1.19 38.65 -10.35
N ALA A 299 -1.30 39.29 -11.51
CA ALA A 299 -1.26 38.60 -12.81
C ALA A 299 0.16 38.16 -13.17
N ASP A 300 1.15 39.04 -12.96
CA ASP A 300 2.57 38.74 -13.21
C ASP A 300 3.12 37.74 -12.20
N ASP A 301 2.68 37.81 -10.94
CA ASP A 301 3.08 36.86 -9.89
C ASP A 301 2.50 35.47 -10.16
N ARG A 302 1.25 35.36 -10.63
CA ARG A 302 0.68 34.10 -11.13
C ARG A 302 1.41 33.59 -12.36
N ARG A 303 1.85 34.46 -13.26
CA ARG A 303 2.64 34.08 -14.44
C ARG A 303 4.01 33.56 -14.04
N ALA A 304 4.68 34.24 -13.11
CA ALA A 304 5.96 33.85 -12.54
C ALA A 304 5.87 32.56 -11.72
N ALA A 305 4.80 32.36 -10.94
CA ALA A 305 4.54 31.11 -10.22
C ALA A 305 4.24 29.96 -11.19
N ARG A 306 3.40 30.18 -12.22
CA ARG A 306 3.16 29.19 -13.28
C ARG A 306 4.44 28.85 -14.04
N GLN A 307 5.26 29.84 -14.35
CA GLN A 307 6.57 29.66 -14.98
C GLN A 307 7.53 28.95 -14.04
N ALA A 308 7.54 29.22 -12.74
CA ALA A 308 8.35 28.54 -11.74
C ALA A 308 7.92 27.08 -11.51
N VAL A 309 6.63 26.77 -11.60
CA VAL A 309 6.08 25.40 -11.55
C VAL A 309 6.34 24.66 -12.84
N GLN A 310 6.18 25.32 -14.00
CA GLN A 310 6.59 24.77 -15.29
C GLN A 310 8.10 24.55 -15.32
N MET A 311 8.89 25.45 -14.75
CA MET A 311 10.32 25.32 -14.56
C MET A 311 10.64 24.22 -13.55
N ALA A 312 9.95 24.05 -12.43
CA ALA A 312 10.15 22.91 -11.52
C ALA A 312 9.80 21.57 -12.20
N ALA A 313 8.74 21.54 -13.01
CA ALA A 313 8.33 20.39 -13.81
C ALA A 313 9.24 20.09 -15.02
N THR A 314 10.08 21.05 -15.43
CA THR A 314 11.12 20.91 -16.47
C THR A 314 12.55 20.93 -15.91
N GLN A 315 12.75 21.25 -14.64
CA GLN A 315 14.00 21.24 -13.88
C GLN A 315 14.28 19.87 -13.29
N THR A 316 13.99 18.84 -14.08
CA THR A 316 14.87 17.67 -14.14
C THR A 316 16.21 18.00 -14.82
N LEU A 317 16.40 19.25 -15.28
CA LEU A 317 17.66 19.78 -15.78
C LEU A 317 18.35 20.69 -14.75
N ALA A 318 19.34 20.11 -14.05
CA ALA A 318 20.67 20.70 -13.81
C ALA A 318 20.97 21.72 -12.67
N THR A 319 20.25 21.86 -11.55
CA THR A 319 20.56 23.01 -10.63
C THR A 319 20.70 22.81 -9.11
N LEU A 320 20.41 21.65 -8.50
CA LEU A 320 20.75 21.44 -7.07
C LEU A 320 21.75 20.30 -6.84
N GLU A 321 21.61 19.18 -7.53
CA GLU A 321 22.64 18.13 -7.51
C GLU A 321 23.92 18.60 -8.22
N ASP A 322 23.81 19.39 -9.29
CA ASP A 322 24.96 19.88 -10.07
C ASP A 322 25.87 20.84 -9.27
N VAL A 323 25.36 21.52 -8.23
CA VAL A 323 26.21 22.38 -7.36
C VAL A 323 27.20 21.53 -6.56
N HIS A 324 26.88 20.25 -6.32
CA HIS A 324 27.73 19.34 -5.58
C HIS A 324 28.55 18.41 -6.48
N ARG A 325 28.38 18.48 -7.80
CA ARG A 325 29.11 17.63 -8.75
C ARG A 325 30.40 18.30 -9.20
N MET A 326 31.38 17.47 -9.52
CA MET A 326 32.68 17.93 -9.99
C MET A 326 32.66 18.13 -11.50
N THR A 327 33.46 19.08 -11.98
CA THR A 327 33.65 19.26 -13.42
C THR A 327 34.51 18.11 -14.00
N PRO A 328 34.42 17.81 -15.32
CA PRO A 328 35.28 16.82 -15.95
C PRO A 328 36.78 17.10 -15.79
N TRP A 329 37.18 18.37 -15.67
CA TRP A 329 38.56 18.75 -15.34
C TRP A 329 38.93 18.32 -13.92
N GLN A 330 38.08 18.62 -12.93
CA GLN A 330 38.32 18.19 -11.54
C GLN A 330 38.38 16.67 -11.41
N VAL A 331 37.51 15.92 -12.09
CA VAL A 331 37.55 14.44 -12.13
C VAL A 331 38.92 13.96 -12.62
N ARG A 332 39.41 14.51 -13.75
CA ARG A 332 40.73 14.13 -14.29
C ARG A 332 41.87 14.46 -13.33
N GLN A 333 41.83 15.63 -12.71
CA GLN A 333 42.85 16.02 -11.72
C GLN A 333 42.85 15.06 -10.52
N VAL A 334 41.67 14.73 -9.97
CA VAL A 334 41.55 13.78 -8.86
C VAL A 334 42.08 12.40 -9.24
N LEU A 335 41.74 11.89 -10.42
CA LEU A 335 42.21 10.57 -10.89
C LEU A 335 43.73 10.53 -11.14
N SER A 336 44.37 11.67 -11.43
CA SER A 336 45.82 11.80 -11.59
C SER A 336 46.60 11.99 -10.28
N LEU A 337 45.91 12.13 -9.14
CA LEU A 337 46.59 12.26 -7.85
C LEU A 337 47.23 10.95 -7.42
N ASP A 338 48.46 11.07 -6.92
CA ASP A 338 49.12 10.00 -6.19
C ASP A 338 48.48 9.87 -4.79
N LEU A 339 47.57 8.91 -4.68
CA LEU A 339 46.80 8.60 -3.47
C LEU A 339 47.33 7.29 -2.88
N PRO A 340 47.40 7.17 -1.55
CA PRO A 340 47.68 5.88 -0.93
C PRO A 340 46.58 4.86 -1.31
N PRO A 341 46.86 3.55 -1.20
CA PRO A 341 46.03 2.53 -1.84
C PRO A 341 44.56 2.56 -1.40
N ALA A 342 44.27 2.75 -0.11
CA ALA A 342 42.91 2.81 0.40
C ALA A 342 42.11 4.01 -0.15
N GLU A 343 42.70 5.21 -0.14
CA GLU A 343 42.06 6.40 -0.73
C GLU A 343 41.96 6.31 -2.26
N TRP A 344 42.92 5.65 -2.91
CA TRP A 344 42.91 5.37 -4.34
C TRP A 344 41.73 4.46 -4.73
N ALA A 345 41.50 3.38 -3.98
CA ALA A 345 40.39 2.46 -4.16
C ALA A 345 39.05 3.15 -3.86
N LEU A 346 38.97 3.86 -2.72
CA LEU A 346 37.78 4.62 -2.32
C LEU A 346 37.34 5.60 -3.41
N THR A 347 38.28 6.36 -3.97
CA THR A 347 37.99 7.36 -5.01
C THR A 347 37.34 6.73 -6.24
N ARG A 348 37.87 5.60 -6.71
CA ARG A 348 37.38 4.88 -7.90
C ARG A 348 36.02 4.24 -7.64
N LEU A 349 35.87 3.56 -6.51
CA LEU A 349 34.59 2.96 -6.12
C LEU A 349 33.49 4.01 -5.98
N LEU A 350 33.77 5.18 -5.40
CA LEU A 350 32.79 6.29 -5.31
C LEU A 350 32.39 6.84 -6.68
N LEU A 351 33.35 7.05 -7.58
CA LEU A 351 33.08 7.56 -8.92
C LEU A 351 32.28 6.56 -9.78
N VAL A 352 32.56 5.27 -9.65
CA VAL A 352 31.91 4.23 -10.47
C VAL A 352 30.56 3.82 -9.93
N THR A 353 30.41 3.68 -8.61
CA THR A 353 29.13 3.23 -8.03
C THR A 353 28.22 4.37 -7.60
N GLY A 354 28.77 5.53 -7.22
CA GLY A 354 27.98 6.59 -6.59
C GLY A 354 27.39 6.19 -5.23
N MET A 355 27.86 5.08 -4.64
CA MET A 355 27.40 4.60 -3.34
C MET A 355 27.58 5.70 -2.27
N PRO A 356 26.61 5.90 -1.36
CA PRO A 356 26.77 6.86 -0.28
C PRO A 356 28.06 6.62 0.51
N VAL A 357 28.85 7.67 0.72
CA VAL A 357 30.19 7.57 1.33
C VAL A 357 30.14 6.83 2.66
N ARG A 358 29.20 7.23 3.53
CA ARG A 358 28.96 6.60 4.85
C ARG A 358 28.71 5.10 4.80
N ARG A 359 28.25 4.57 3.66
CA ARG A 359 27.97 3.15 3.45
C ARG A 359 29.18 2.44 2.88
N LEU A 360 29.88 3.05 1.93
CA LEU A 360 31.07 2.44 1.34
C LEU A 360 32.20 2.28 2.37
N VAL A 361 32.36 3.24 3.29
CA VAL A 361 33.40 3.16 4.34
C VAL A 361 33.15 2.05 5.36
N THR A 362 31.95 1.51 5.45
CA THR A 362 31.65 0.36 6.32
C THR A 362 31.91 -0.96 5.61
N LEU A 363 32.64 -0.96 4.48
CA LEU A 363 33.05 -2.18 3.80
C LEU A 363 33.80 -3.10 4.76
N GLN A 364 33.34 -4.35 4.89
CA GLN A 364 33.92 -5.37 5.75
C GLN A 364 34.60 -6.46 4.94
N ARG A 365 35.81 -6.84 5.35
CA ARG A 365 36.53 -8.00 4.85
C ARG A 365 35.91 -9.28 5.43
N ILE A 366 35.62 -10.25 4.56
CA ILE A 366 35.13 -11.57 4.95
C ILE A 366 36.06 -12.65 4.41
N HIS A 367 36.21 -13.75 5.16
CA HIS A 367 37.15 -14.84 4.85
C HIS A 367 36.49 -16.08 4.24
N GLN A 368 35.17 -16.08 4.06
CA GLN A 368 34.43 -17.17 3.42
C GLN A 368 33.29 -16.60 2.58
N ASP A 369 33.11 -17.19 1.40
CA ASP A 369 32.09 -16.84 0.43
C ASP A 369 30.73 -17.45 0.84
N SER A 370 30.28 -17.15 2.05
CA SER A 370 29.03 -17.65 2.60
C SER A 370 27.85 -16.93 1.94
N ALA A 371 26.81 -17.68 1.56
CA ALA A 371 25.56 -17.09 1.11
C ALA A 371 25.03 -16.12 2.19
N PRO A 372 24.60 -14.91 1.82
CA PRO A 372 24.17 -13.92 2.79
C PRO A 372 22.91 -14.41 3.53
N THR A 373 23.02 -14.63 4.84
CA THR A 373 21.92 -15.05 5.73
C THR A 373 21.31 -13.90 6.53
N ASP A 374 21.88 -12.69 6.46
CA ASP A 374 21.43 -11.58 7.30
C ASP A 374 20.22 -10.86 6.71
N ASP A 375 19.11 -10.93 7.45
CA ASP A 375 17.87 -10.21 7.18
C ASP A 375 17.97 -8.69 7.39
N ASP A 376 19.09 -8.18 7.91
CA ASP A 376 19.27 -6.75 8.20
C ASP A 376 19.44 -5.92 6.91
N PRO A 377 18.50 -5.01 6.57
CA PRO A 377 18.66 -4.09 5.45
C PRO A 377 19.78 -3.06 5.65
N ALA A 378 20.29 -2.89 6.88
CA ALA A 378 21.42 -2.03 7.21
C ALA A 378 22.78 -2.74 7.10
N ALA A 379 22.81 -4.02 6.70
CA ALA A 379 24.03 -4.80 6.60
C ALA A 379 25.14 -4.07 5.79
N PRO A 380 26.38 -4.05 6.29
CA PRO A 380 27.51 -3.41 5.62
C PRO A 380 27.84 -4.12 4.30
N PRO A 381 28.43 -3.42 3.31
CA PRO A 381 29.02 -4.07 2.14
C PRO A 381 30.11 -5.06 2.57
N ARG A 382 30.20 -6.21 1.89
CA ARG A 382 31.14 -7.29 2.20
C ARG A 382 32.08 -7.53 1.04
N TRP A 383 33.35 -7.73 1.32
CA TRP A 383 34.36 -8.04 0.32
C TRP A 383 35.17 -9.27 0.73
N ASP A 384 35.25 -10.24 -0.17
CA ASP A 384 36.14 -11.40 -0.07
C ASP A 384 37.39 -11.15 -0.91
N PRO A 385 38.58 -11.01 -0.29
CA PRO A 385 39.83 -10.80 -1.03
C PRO A 385 40.26 -12.00 -1.87
N THR A 386 39.85 -13.21 -1.50
CA THR A 386 40.28 -14.46 -2.15
C THR A 386 39.61 -14.61 -3.51
N SER A 387 38.29 -14.42 -3.54
CA SER A 387 37.51 -14.42 -4.77
C SER A 387 37.48 -13.06 -5.49
N SER A 388 38.07 -12.02 -4.88
CA SER A 388 37.93 -10.62 -5.32
C SER A 388 36.47 -10.19 -5.48
N THR A 389 35.56 -10.72 -4.67
CA THR A 389 34.13 -10.49 -4.79
C THR A 389 33.66 -9.42 -3.82
N TRP A 390 32.91 -8.44 -4.30
CA TRP A 390 32.26 -7.41 -3.51
C TRP A 390 30.73 -7.57 -3.57
N ARG A 391 30.08 -7.65 -2.40
CA ARG A 391 28.64 -7.85 -2.25
C ARG A 391 27.99 -6.78 -1.39
N TYR A 392 26.80 -6.35 -1.78
CA TYR A 392 25.98 -5.45 -0.97
C TYR A 392 24.49 -5.57 -1.31
N ARG A 393 23.64 -5.37 -0.30
CA ARG A 393 22.19 -5.48 -0.44
C ARG A 393 21.52 -4.19 -0.90
N LEU A 394 20.55 -4.24 -1.80
CA LEU A 394 19.73 -3.08 -2.17
C LEU A 394 18.91 -2.60 -0.97
N ARG A 395 18.99 -1.30 -0.65
CA ARG A 395 18.32 -0.71 0.53
C ARG A 395 16.83 -0.45 0.33
N ASP A 396 16.42 -0.27 -0.92
CA ASP A 396 15.05 -0.03 -1.33
C ASP A 396 14.81 -0.63 -2.72
N GLY A 397 13.56 -0.59 -3.19
CA GLY A 397 13.18 -1.20 -4.47
C GLY A 397 12.55 -2.58 -4.30
N PRO A 398 13.24 -3.68 -4.64
CA PRO A 398 12.66 -5.02 -4.63
C PRO A 398 12.27 -5.48 -3.22
N SER A 399 11.06 -6.03 -3.09
CA SER A 399 10.61 -6.68 -1.84
C SER A 399 11.16 -8.11 -1.73
N PRO A 400 11.17 -8.70 -0.52
CA PRO A 400 11.48 -10.13 -0.35
C PRO A 400 10.56 -11.00 -1.22
N ALA A 401 11.07 -12.16 -1.63
CA ALA A 401 10.29 -13.15 -2.38
C ALA A 401 9.19 -13.78 -1.50
N GLN A 402 8.27 -14.52 -2.11
CA GLN A 402 7.13 -15.10 -1.39
C GLN A 402 7.55 -16.16 -0.36
N ASP A 403 8.66 -16.84 -0.62
CA ASP A 403 9.33 -17.79 0.27
C ASP A 403 10.21 -17.12 1.34
N GLY A 404 10.27 -15.78 1.35
CA GLY A 404 11.14 -15.00 2.24
C GLY A 404 12.56 -14.83 1.72
N SER A 405 12.94 -15.42 0.58
CA SER A 405 14.28 -15.27 0.02
C SER A 405 14.59 -13.81 -0.29
N THR A 406 15.84 -13.41 -0.02
CA THR A 406 16.37 -12.07 -0.28
C THR A 406 17.54 -12.09 -1.27
N ALA A 407 17.87 -13.25 -1.87
CA ALA A 407 19.03 -13.41 -2.75
C ALA A 407 19.05 -12.40 -3.91
N HIS A 408 17.89 -12.15 -4.54
CA HIS A 408 17.71 -11.16 -5.61
C HIS A 408 17.91 -9.70 -5.18
N GLN A 409 18.02 -9.42 -3.88
CA GLN A 409 18.32 -8.09 -3.37
C GLN A 409 19.82 -7.85 -3.25
N TRP A 410 20.66 -8.86 -3.43
CA TRP A 410 22.11 -8.72 -3.33
C TRP A 410 22.72 -8.42 -4.69
N VAL A 411 23.55 -7.38 -4.74
CA VAL A 411 24.42 -7.06 -5.85
C VAL A 411 25.77 -7.70 -5.56
N THR A 412 26.27 -8.50 -6.50
CA THR A 412 27.58 -9.15 -6.46
C THR A 412 28.39 -8.65 -7.63
N LEU A 413 29.58 -8.11 -7.36
CA LEU A 413 30.52 -7.60 -8.36
C LEU A 413 31.91 -8.20 -8.15
N GLY A 414 32.58 -8.59 -9.22
CA GLY A 414 34.02 -8.86 -9.21
C GLY A 414 34.80 -7.55 -9.19
N LEU A 415 35.77 -7.43 -8.28
CA LEU A 415 36.69 -6.32 -8.21
C LEU A 415 37.92 -6.58 -9.12
N PRO A 416 38.44 -5.55 -9.79
CA PRO A 416 39.72 -5.66 -10.50
C PRO A 416 40.85 -5.93 -9.51
N THR A 417 41.86 -6.68 -9.95
CA THR A 417 43.03 -7.04 -9.13
C THR A 417 43.68 -5.83 -8.46
N GLU A 418 43.85 -4.73 -9.19
CA GLU A 418 44.42 -3.48 -8.65
C GLU A 418 43.62 -2.92 -7.46
N VAL A 419 42.28 -3.02 -7.50
CA VAL A 419 41.43 -2.57 -6.39
C VAL A 419 41.49 -3.56 -5.23
N ASN A 420 41.50 -4.85 -5.53
CA ASN A 420 41.63 -5.91 -4.54
C ASN A 420 42.94 -5.77 -3.75
N ASP A 421 44.06 -5.57 -4.45
CA ASP A 421 45.39 -5.38 -3.89
C ASP A 421 45.47 -4.09 -3.07
N ALA A 422 44.84 -3.01 -3.55
CA ALA A 422 44.78 -1.75 -2.83
C ALA A 422 44.03 -1.86 -1.50
N LEU A 423 42.93 -2.62 -1.46
CA LEU A 423 42.20 -2.92 -0.23
C LEU A 423 42.99 -3.86 0.69
N LEU A 424 43.71 -4.85 0.13
CA LEU A 424 44.55 -5.80 0.87
C LEU A 424 45.77 -5.14 1.54
N SER A 425 46.22 -3.99 1.03
CA SER A 425 47.34 -3.24 1.62
C SER A 425 47.04 -2.68 3.03
N VAL A 426 45.77 -2.67 3.44
CA VAL A 426 45.32 -2.26 4.77
C VAL A 426 44.95 -3.50 5.59
N ASP A 427 45.70 -3.74 6.66
CA ASP A 427 45.48 -4.88 7.56
C ASP A 427 44.39 -4.57 8.61
N GLU A 428 43.20 -4.20 8.14
CA GLU A 428 42.03 -3.97 8.98
C GLU A 428 40.81 -4.72 8.42
N GLU A 429 39.90 -5.14 9.29
CA GLU A 429 38.61 -5.74 8.88
C GLU A 429 37.75 -4.73 8.08
N THR A 430 37.94 -3.43 8.31
CA THR A 430 37.26 -2.35 7.59
C THR A 430 38.25 -1.47 6.85
N PRO A 431 38.78 -1.88 5.68
CA PRO A 431 39.95 -1.25 5.03
C PRO A 431 39.72 0.21 4.59
N LEU A 432 38.46 0.66 4.51
CA LEU A 432 38.09 2.02 4.12
C LEU A 432 37.71 2.93 5.31
N ALA A 433 37.74 2.41 6.54
CA ALA A 433 37.50 3.20 7.73
C ALA A 433 38.56 4.32 7.84
N GLY A 434 38.13 5.54 8.23
CA GLY A 434 39.03 6.70 8.34
C GLY A 434 39.54 7.31 7.02
N SER A 435 39.51 6.57 5.90
CA SER A 435 40.03 7.00 4.59
C SER A 435 39.37 8.28 4.05
N VAL A 436 38.11 8.55 4.39
CA VAL A 436 37.39 9.76 3.96
C VAL A 436 38.02 11.04 4.50
N ALA A 437 38.39 11.06 5.78
CA ALA A 437 39.00 12.24 6.39
C ALA A 437 40.39 12.52 5.77
N HIS A 438 41.12 11.45 5.46
CA HIS A 438 42.44 11.54 4.82
C HIS A 438 42.33 12.04 3.37
N LEU A 439 41.42 11.44 2.59
CA LEU A 439 41.12 11.85 1.23
C LEU A 439 40.71 13.33 1.18
N ASN A 440 39.74 13.74 2.00
CA ASN A 440 39.27 15.13 2.01
C ASN A 440 40.37 16.14 2.40
N ARG A 441 41.27 15.78 3.33
CA ARG A 441 42.44 16.63 3.67
C ARG A 441 43.39 16.78 2.49
N ARG A 442 43.67 15.70 1.76
CA ARG A 442 44.54 15.71 0.56
C ARG A 442 43.91 16.52 -0.58
N LEU A 443 42.63 16.29 -0.87
CA LEU A 443 41.88 17.04 -1.88
C LEU A 443 41.84 18.53 -1.54
N LYS A 444 41.57 18.89 -0.29
CA LYS A 444 41.60 20.30 0.15
C LYS A 444 42.96 20.94 -0.03
N ARG A 445 44.05 20.21 0.22
CA ARG A 445 45.42 20.71 0.03
C ARG A 445 45.74 20.93 -1.45
N HIS A 446 45.39 19.96 -2.31
CA HIS A 446 45.69 20.01 -3.73
C HIS A 446 44.87 21.07 -4.47
N PHE A 447 43.57 21.19 -4.15
CA PHE A 447 42.66 22.14 -4.79
C PHE A 447 42.52 23.47 -4.02
N ARG A 448 43.48 23.81 -3.15
CA ARG A 448 43.41 25.02 -2.30
C ARG A 448 43.28 26.30 -3.14
N ASP A 449 44.07 26.38 -4.21
CA ASP A 449 44.18 27.55 -5.08
C ASP A 449 43.48 27.33 -6.43
N ALA A 450 42.73 26.23 -6.57
CA ALA A 450 41.97 25.93 -7.77
C ALA A 450 40.61 26.67 -7.74
N PRO A 451 40.19 27.29 -8.85
CA PRO A 451 38.89 27.96 -8.91
C PRO A 451 37.74 26.93 -8.83
N GLY A 452 36.63 27.34 -8.19
CA GLY A 452 35.43 26.52 -8.03
C GLY A 452 35.35 25.82 -6.68
N LEU A 453 34.41 24.86 -6.58
CA LEU A 453 34.16 24.18 -5.32
C LEU A 453 35.13 22.99 -5.13
N THR A 454 35.79 22.90 -3.96
CA THR A 454 36.80 21.88 -3.66
C THR A 454 36.25 20.44 -3.72
N PRO A 455 36.88 19.51 -4.48
CA PRO A 455 36.49 18.09 -4.46
C PRO A 455 36.46 17.48 -3.05
N THR A 456 35.48 16.61 -2.79
CA THR A 456 35.36 15.81 -1.56
C THR A 456 34.82 14.41 -1.90
N ALA A 457 34.92 13.46 -0.96
CA ALA A 457 34.34 12.12 -1.11
C ALA A 457 32.84 12.15 -1.48
N GLU A 458 32.05 13.03 -0.86
CA GLU A 458 30.61 13.16 -1.17
C GLU A 458 30.38 13.69 -2.59
N ARG A 459 31.23 14.61 -3.05
CA ARG A 459 31.16 15.14 -4.41
C ARG A 459 31.62 14.13 -5.46
N LEU A 460 32.59 13.27 -5.11
CA LEU A 460 32.97 12.13 -5.94
C LEU A 460 31.77 11.20 -6.16
N ALA A 461 31.08 10.81 -5.07
CA ALA A 461 29.87 9.99 -5.15
C ALA A 461 28.76 10.67 -5.99
N ALA A 462 28.48 11.95 -5.72
CA ALA A 462 27.47 12.72 -6.43
C ALA A 462 27.77 12.89 -7.93
N THR A 463 29.04 12.82 -8.34
CA THR A 463 29.49 12.94 -9.74
C THR A 463 29.28 11.65 -10.53
N SER A 464 29.12 10.51 -9.86
CA SER A 464 28.99 9.19 -10.51
C SER A 464 27.91 9.14 -11.60
N PRO A 465 26.67 9.65 -11.42
CA PRO A 465 25.65 9.62 -12.47
C PRO A 465 26.04 10.36 -13.74
N LEU A 466 26.85 11.42 -13.66
CA LEU A 466 27.35 12.12 -14.85
C LEU A 466 28.45 11.33 -15.57
N LEU A 467 29.34 10.70 -14.80
CA LEU A 467 30.43 9.90 -15.36
C LEU A 467 29.88 8.62 -16.03
N MET A 468 28.99 7.93 -15.31
CA MET A 468 28.46 6.63 -15.66
C MET A 468 27.23 6.71 -16.56
N GLY A 469 26.55 7.85 -16.62
CA GLY A 469 25.31 8.03 -17.39
C GLY A 469 25.44 7.71 -18.88
N SER A 470 26.60 7.98 -19.48
CA SER A 470 26.88 7.63 -20.89
C SER A 470 27.22 6.15 -21.11
N LEU A 471 27.58 5.42 -20.05
CA LEU A 471 27.91 3.99 -20.09
C LEU A 471 26.69 3.13 -19.76
N ALA A 472 25.82 3.63 -18.89
CA ALA A 472 24.60 2.95 -18.52
C ALA A 472 23.49 3.16 -19.55
N ARG A 473 22.73 2.09 -19.80
CA ARG A 473 21.55 2.14 -20.65
C ARG A 473 20.44 2.99 -20.04
N ASP A 474 20.27 2.88 -18.73
CA ASP A 474 19.21 3.55 -17.98
C ASP A 474 19.66 3.92 -16.56
N ASN A 475 18.88 4.80 -15.92
CA ASN A 475 19.13 5.20 -14.55
C ASN A 475 18.91 4.05 -13.55
N HIS A 476 18.08 3.07 -13.91
CA HIS A 476 17.84 1.93 -13.04
C HIS A 476 19.14 1.15 -12.77
N SER A 477 19.89 0.80 -13.81
CA SER A 477 21.17 0.08 -13.67
C SER A 477 22.20 0.87 -12.84
N LEU A 478 22.26 2.19 -13.03
CA LEU A 478 23.11 3.08 -12.22
C LEU A 478 22.74 3.07 -10.74
N LEU A 479 21.44 3.19 -10.46
CA LEU A 479 20.93 3.21 -9.09
C LEU A 479 21.05 1.83 -8.41
N THR A 480 20.97 0.74 -9.18
CA THR A 480 21.30 -0.60 -8.70
C THR A 480 22.77 -0.69 -8.31
N LEU A 481 23.70 -0.17 -9.14
CA LEU A 481 25.13 -0.08 -8.78
C LEU A 481 25.37 0.80 -7.54
N ARG A 482 24.64 1.90 -7.39
CA ARG A 482 24.66 2.73 -6.17
C ARG A 482 24.21 1.98 -4.92
N GLY A 483 23.41 0.92 -5.08
CA GLY A 483 22.87 0.10 -4.01
C GLY A 483 21.60 0.68 -3.34
N GLU A 484 21.08 1.79 -3.86
CA GLU A 484 19.84 2.45 -3.43
C GLU A 484 19.25 3.29 -4.57
N TYR A 485 17.93 3.26 -4.71
CA TYR A 485 17.16 3.97 -5.72
C TYR A 485 16.60 5.32 -5.22
N GLY A 486 16.30 5.40 -3.93
CA GLY A 486 15.62 6.55 -3.33
C GLY A 486 14.12 6.59 -3.60
N LEU A 487 13.46 7.63 -3.06
CA LEU A 487 12.00 7.76 -3.05
C LEU A 487 11.36 7.72 -4.45
N LEU A 488 12.03 8.36 -5.42
CA LEU A 488 11.54 8.51 -6.79
C LEU A 488 11.60 7.22 -7.60
N HIS A 489 12.68 6.45 -7.45
CA HIS A 489 13.00 5.33 -8.33
C HIS A 489 12.77 3.97 -7.68
N SER A 490 12.58 3.89 -6.36
CA SER A 490 12.31 2.64 -5.65
C SER A 490 11.06 1.92 -6.14
N ALA A 491 9.94 2.64 -6.33
CA ALA A 491 8.72 2.02 -6.84
C ALA A 491 8.88 1.46 -8.27
N PRO A 492 9.38 2.21 -9.26
CA PRO A 492 9.72 1.65 -10.58
C PRO A 492 10.70 0.48 -10.52
N ALA A 493 11.73 0.57 -9.68
CA ALA A 493 12.77 -0.44 -9.54
C ALA A 493 12.25 -1.78 -9.00
N ALA A 494 11.19 -1.78 -8.19
CA ALA A 494 10.59 -2.99 -7.63
C ALA A 494 10.07 -3.98 -8.69
N TYR A 495 9.83 -3.52 -9.93
CA TYR A 495 9.23 -4.29 -11.01
C TYR A 495 10.24 -4.86 -12.01
N ARG A 496 11.53 -4.50 -11.92
CA ARG A 496 12.53 -4.83 -12.93
C ARG A 496 13.49 -5.90 -12.43
N GLN A 497 13.87 -6.82 -13.31
CA GLN A 497 15.03 -7.69 -13.13
C GLN A 497 16.19 -7.20 -14.01
N LEU A 498 17.37 -7.21 -13.43
CA LEU A 498 18.63 -6.99 -14.10
C LEU A 498 19.43 -8.27 -14.11
N ASP A 499 20.06 -8.52 -15.24
CA ASP A 499 21.05 -9.57 -15.40
C ASP A 499 22.34 -9.14 -14.66
N PRO A 500 22.91 -9.97 -13.77
CA PRO A 500 24.12 -9.63 -13.04
C PRO A 500 25.31 -9.37 -13.96
N GLY A 501 25.40 -10.08 -15.10
CA GLY A 501 26.46 -9.86 -16.09
C GLY A 501 26.41 -8.45 -16.69
N SER A 502 25.23 -7.94 -16.98
CA SER A 502 25.02 -6.57 -17.47
C SER A 502 25.45 -5.51 -16.43
N LEU A 503 25.26 -5.79 -15.13
CA LEU A 503 25.73 -4.91 -14.05
C LEU A 503 27.25 -4.94 -13.91
N GLN A 504 27.86 -6.12 -14.01
CA GLN A 504 29.32 -6.27 -14.00
C GLN A 504 29.96 -5.51 -15.18
N GLN A 505 29.43 -5.67 -16.40
CA GLN A 505 29.93 -4.96 -17.57
C GLN A 505 29.87 -3.44 -17.41
N LEU A 506 28.79 -2.92 -16.79
CA LEU A 506 28.68 -1.49 -16.49
C LEU A 506 29.72 -1.05 -15.46
N PHE A 507 29.92 -1.84 -14.41
CA PHE A 507 30.96 -1.59 -13.41
C PHE A 507 32.35 -1.58 -14.05
N ASP A 508 32.69 -2.60 -14.84
CA ASP A 508 33.98 -2.75 -15.54
C ASP A 508 34.25 -1.59 -16.51
N ALA A 509 33.23 -1.17 -17.28
CA ALA A 509 33.34 -0.01 -18.16
C ALA A 509 33.61 1.29 -17.37
N GLY A 510 33.00 1.44 -16.20
CA GLY A 510 33.26 2.54 -15.28
C GLY A 510 34.69 2.52 -14.72
N MET A 511 35.15 1.34 -14.29
CA MET A 511 36.51 1.15 -13.77
C MET A 511 37.57 1.46 -14.83
N THR A 512 37.36 0.98 -16.07
CA THR A 512 38.20 1.31 -17.23
C THR A 512 38.25 2.82 -17.48
N ARG A 513 37.11 3.51 -17.38
CA ARG A 513 37.04 4.98 -17.53
C ARG A 513 37.77 5.73 -16.42
N CYS A 514 37.90 5.12 -15.24
CA CYS A 514 38.71 5.62 -14.13
C CYS A 514 40.20 5.19 -14.21
N GLY A 515 40.62 4.56 -15.31
CA GLY A 515 42.01 4.19 -15.57
C GLY A 515 42.47 2.89 -14.90
N VAL A 516 41.55 2.00 -14.53
CA VAL A 516 41.85 0.67 -13.99
C VAL A 516 41.81 -0.36 -15.11
N LEU A 517 42.82 -1.20 -15.22
CA LEU A 517 42.85 -2.26 -16.23
C LEU A 517 41.89 -3.38 -15.83
N MET A 518 41.01 -3.75 -16.76
CA MET A 518 40.07 -4.85 -16.56
C MET A 518 40.62 -6.14 -17.16
N PRO A 519 40.48 -7.29 -16.49
CA PRO A 519 40.80 -8.58 -17.07
C PRO A 519 39.87 -8.88 -18.26
N SER A 520 40.39 -9.57 -19.26
CA SER A 520 39.68 -9.87 -20.52
C SER A 520 38.44 -10.76 -20.36
N SER A 521 38.30 -11.42 -19.21
CA SER A 521 37.17 -12.29 -18.87
C SER A 521 36.61 -11.93 -17.49
N PRO A 522 35.30 -11.69 -17.35
CA PRO A 522 34.70 -11.45 -16.05
C PRO A 522 34.79 -12.72 -15.19
N PRO A 523 35.01 -12.61 -13.87
CA PRO A 523 34.95 -13.77 -12.98
C PRO A 523 33.55 -14.40 -13.02
N ALA A 524 33.47 -15.71 -12.77
CA ALA A 524 32.20 -16.41 -12.68
C ALA A 524 31.39 -15.89 -11.48
N LEU A 525 30.38 -15.07 -11.76
CA LEU A 525 29.47 -14.55 -10.74
C LEU A 525 28.62 -15.68 -10.16
N ALA A 526 28.86 -16.07 -8.92
CA ALA A 526 27.99 -16.98 -8.17
C ALA A 526 26.94 -16.19 -7.36
N SER A 527 25.66 -16.51 -7.59
CA SER A 527 24.64 -16.87 -6.55
C SER A 527 23.19 -16.42 -6.85
N SER A 528 22.90 -15.69 -7.93
CA SER A 528 21.51 -15.37 -8.34
C SER A 528 21.41 -15.20 -9.85
N ASP A 529 20.38 -15.77 -10.48
CA ASP A 529 20.11 -15.59 -11.92
C ASP A 529 19.79 -14.12 -12.28
N TYR A 530 19.37 -13.31 -11.29
CA TYR A 530 19.00 -11.91 -11.48
C TYR A 530 19.14 -11.06 -10.20
N VAL A 531 19.22 -9.75 -10.38
CA VAL A 531 19.10 -8.74 -9.33
C VAL A 531 17.80 -7.98 -9.54
N GLY A 532 17.06 -7.68 -8.47
CA GLY A 532 15.82 -6.91 -8.53
C GLY A 532 14.60 -7.75 -8.28
N SER A 533 13.61 -7.71 -9.17
CA SER A 533 12.28 -8.22 -8.85
C SER A 533 12.18 -9.74 -8.79
N SER A 534 11.70 -10.32 -7.68
CA SER A 534 11.44 -11.76 -7.56
C SER A 534 10.13 -12.25 -8.19
N ARG A 535 9.30 -11.34 -8.70
CA ARG A 535 7.97 -11.68 -9.25
C ARG A 535 7.91 -11.67 -10.77
N ALA A 536 8.92 -11.11 -11.43
CA ALA A 536 8.97 -11.11 -12.88
C ALA A 536 9.28 -12.53 -13.36
N LEU A 537 8.52 -12.98 -14.35
CA LEU A 537 8.67 -14.28 -14.99
C LEU A 537 9.05 -14.05 -16.45
N ALA A 538 9.94 -14.88 -16.98
CA ALA A 538 10.27 -14.88 -18.40
C ALA A 538 9.08 -15.31 -19.26
N ALA A 539 9.13 -15.00 -20.56
CA ALA A 539 8.07 -15.39 -21.49
C ALA A 539 7.85 -16.92 -21.52
N SER A 540 8.94 -17.70 -21.45
CA SER A 540 8.91 -19.17 -21.38
C SER A 540 8.15 -19.70 -20.17
N ALA A 541 8.15 -18.98 -19.03
CA ALA A 541 7.39 -19.38 -17.85
C ALA A 541 5.89 -19.07 -17.98
N TRP A 542 5.49 -18.15 -18.86
CA TRP A 542 4.09 -17.86 -19.17
C TRP A 542 3.49 -18.76 -20.25
N GLN A 543 4.34 -19.36 -21.11
CA GLN A 543 3.89 -20.26 -22.17
C GLN A 543 3.06 -21.45 -21.64
N PRO A 544 3.49 -22.20 -20.62
CA PRO A 544 2.70 -23.32 -20.08
C PRO A 544 1.30 -22.90 -19.63
N TRP A 545 1.17 -21.76 -18.95
CA TRP A 545 -0.13 -21.25 -18.50
C TRP A 545 -1.04 -20.86 -19.65
N THR A 546 -0.47 -20.26 -20.68
CA THR A 546 -1.21 -19.84 -21.86
C THR A 546 -1.70 -21.05 -22.66
N THR A 547 -0.84 -22.05 -22.85
CA THR A 547 -1.19 -23.32 -23.52
C THR A 547 -2.27 -24.07 -22.74
N ARG A 548 -2.13 -24.22 -21.42
CA ARG A 548 -3.13 -24.92 -20.61
C ARG A 548 -4.51 -24.28 -20.63
N LEU A 549 -4.57 -22.95 -20.63
CA LEU A 549 -5.85 -22.26 -20.77
C LEU A 549 -6.46 -22.53 -22.16
N GLN A 550 -5.66 -22.58 -23.22
CA GLN A 550 -6.14 -22.94 -24.56
C GLN A 550 -6.65 -24.37 -24.60
N ASP A 551 -5.88 -25.33 -24.09
CA ASP A 551 -6.27 -26.74 -24.08
C ASP A 551 -7.52 -26.98 -23.24
N ALA A 552 -7.63 -26.32 -22.08
CA ALA A 552 -8.82 -26.39 -21.23
C ALA A 552 -10.04 -25.75 -21.89
N ILE A 553 -9.87 -24.63 -22.60
CA ILE A 553 -10.96 -24.04 -23.40
C ILE A 553 -11.45 -25.04 -24.42
N GLU A 554 -10.53 -25.69 -25.16
CA GLU A 554 -10.89 -26.69 -26.18
C GLU A 554 -11.62 -27.89 -25.58
N GLN A 555 -11.11 -28.47 -24.49
CA GLN A 555 -11.76 -29.58 -23.78
C GLN A 555 -13.15 -29.20 -23.26
N ALA A 556 -13.34 -27.97 -22.78
CA ALA A 556 -14.63 -27.48 -22.31
C ALA A 556 -15.66 -27.30 -23.45
N ARG A 557 -15.24 -27.31 -24.72
CA ARG A 557 -16.15 -27.26 -25.88
C ARG A 557 -16.83 -28.61 -26.14
N GLU A 558 -16.12 -29.72 -25.98
CA GLU A 558 -16.61 -31.08 -26.33
C GLU A 558 -18.03 -31.41 -25.82
N PRO A 559 -18.37 -31.22 -24.52
CA PRO A 559 -19.71 -31.54 -24.02
C PRO A 559 -20.80 -30.59 -24.55
N LEU A 560 -20.41 -29.43 -25.10
CA LEU A 560 -21.32 -28.42 -25.64
C LEU A 560 -21.55 -28.61 -27.14
N GLU A 561 -20.55 -29.09 -27.87
CA GLU A 561 -20.66 -29.43 -29.30
C GLU A 561 -21.43 -30.75 -29.52
N THR A 562 -21.32 -31.68 -28.58
CA THR A 562 -22.04 -32.97 -28.61
C THR A 562 -23.44 -32.90 -28.01
N TRP A 563 -23.82 -31.77 -27.39
CA TRP A 563 -25.14 -31.58 -26.84
C TRP A 563 -26.20 -31.48 -27.94
N LEU A 564 -27.21 -32.35 -27.89
CA LEU A 564 -28.32 -32.40 -28.83
C LEU A 564 -29.64 -32.12 -28.11
N ARG A 565 -30.56 -31.41 -28.76
CA ARG A 565 -31.94 -31.32 -28.26
C ARG A 565 -32.61 -32.70 -28.39
N PRO A 566 -33.39 -33.16 -27.40
CA PRO A 566 -34.07 -32.37 -26.36
C PRO A 566 -33.38 -32.29 -24.99
N ASP A 567 -32.11 -32.71 -24.86
CA ASP A 567 -31.45 -32.80 -23.56
C ASP A 567 -31.37 -31.45 -22.84
N PRO A 568 -31.50 -31.43 -21.50
CA PRO A 568 -31.42 -30.20 -20.73
C PRO A 568 -30.04 -29.54 -20.94
N LEU A 569 -30.05 -28.21 -21.06
CA LEU A 569 -28.83 -27.43 -21.28
C LEU A 569 -27.80 -27.77 -20.18
N PRO A 570 -26.57 -28.19 -20.51
CA PRO A 570 -25.51 -28.42 -19.53
C PRO A 570 -24.95 -27.08 -19.01
N ILE A 571 -25.72 -26.41 -18.15
CA ILE A 571 -25.43 -25.06 -17.64
C ILE A 571 -24.04 -24.98 -17.00
N ALA A 572 -23.64 -26.01 -16.26
CA ALA A 572 -22.32 -26.05 -15.63
C ALA A 572 -21.19 -26.00 -16.66
N SER A 573 -21.31 -26.75 -17.76
CA SER A 573 -20.32 -26.77 -18.86
C SER A 573 -20.28 -25.44 -19.60
N VAL A 574 -21.44 -24.81 -19.84
CA VAL A 574 -21.49 -23.46 -20.44
C VAL A 574 -20.79 -22.44 -19.56
N VAL A 575 -21.05 -22.48 -18.24
CA VAL A 575 -20.41 -21.57 -17.29
C VAL A 575 -18.90 -21.81 -17.24
N ASP A 576 -18.44 -23.06 -17.20
CA ASP A 576 -17.02 -23.39 -17.18
C ASP A 576 -16.28 -22.92 -18.45
N TYR A 577 -16.86 -23.15 -19.63
CA TYR A 577 -16.33 -22.65 -20.90
C TYR A 577 -16.17 -21.12 -20.90
N VAL A 578 -17.19 -20.38 -20.46
CA VAL A 578 -17.12 -18.91 -20.38
C VAL A 578 -16.13 -18.44 -19.31
N GLN A 579 -16.00 -19.15 -18.19
CA GLN A 579 -15.00 -18.87 -17.15
C GLN A 579 -13.57 -19.02 -17.68
N LEU A 580 -13.30 -20.08 -18.44
CA LEU A 580 -12.00 -20.33 -19.06
C LEU A 580 -11.66 -19.26 -20.12
N ALA A 581 -12.62 -18.92 -20.99
CA ALA A 581 -12.47 -17.85 -21.97
C ALA A 581 -12.20 -16.48 -21.29
N ALA A 582 -12.91 -16.18 -20.19
CA ALA A 582 -12.71 -14.97 -19.40
C ALA A 582 -11.30 -14.93 -18.78
N ALA A 583 -10.82 -16.04 -18.21
CA ALA A 583 -9.49 -16.15 -17.64
C ALA A 583 -8.39 -15.95 -18.69
N TYR A 584 -8.57 -16.51 -19.90
CA TYR A 584 -7.64 -16.32 -21.02
C TYR A 584 -7.59 -14.86 -21.50
N ALA A 585 -8.75 -14.24 -21.71
CA ALA A 585 -8.83 -12.82 -22.08
C ALA A 585 -8.20 -11.92 -21.00
N TYR A 586 -8.39 -12.28 -19.72
CA TYR A 586 -7.87 -11.51 -18.59
C TYR A 586 -6.35 -11.64 -18.45
N LEU A 587 -5.79 -12.83 -18.69
CA LEU A 587 -4.34 -13.02 -18.73
C LEU A 587 -3.70 -12.15 -19.83
N GLY A 588 -4.25 -12.18 -21.04
CA GLY A 588 -3.80 -11.32 -22.15
C GLY A 588 -3.88 -9.83 -21.80
N TRP A 589 -5.00 -9.40 -21.20
CA TRP A 589 -5.15 -8.04 -20.69
C TRP A 589 -4.05 -7.67 -19.69
N LEU A 590 -3.81 -8.50 -18.68
CA LEU A 590 -2.79 -8.24 -17.66
C LEU A 590 -1.37 -8.20 -18.25
N LEU A 591 -1.03 -9.12 -19.15
CA LEU A 591 0.28 -9.20 -19.81
C LEU A 591 0.53 -8.06 -20.79
N ALA A 592 -0.52 -7.47 -21.38
CA ALA A 592 -0.37 -6.34 -22.31
C ALA A 592 -0.34 -4.98 -21.59
N THR A 593 -1.14 -4.83 -20.54
CA THR A 593 -1.38 -3.54 -19.87
C THR A 593 -0.54 -3.32 -18.64
N GLY A 594 0.01 -4.39 -18.05
CA GLY A 594 0.66 -4.32 -16.74
C GLY A 594 -0.29 -3.81 -15.65
N ALA A 595 -1.61 -3.94 -15.83
CA ALA A 595 -2.61 -3.61 -14.82
C ALA A 595 -2.36 -4.40 -13.54
N ARG A 596 -2.68 -3.79 -12.40
CA ARG A 596 -2.69 -4.54 -11.13
C ARG A 596 -3.84 -5.56 -11.15
N PRO A 597 -3.74 -6.65 -10.37
CA PRO A 597 -4.86 -7.52 -10.04
C PRO A 597 -6.16 -6.74 -9.81
N ALA A 598 -7.15 -6.99 -10.66
CA ALA A 598 -8.46 -6.35 -10.58
C ALA A 598 -9.11 -6.61 -9.21
N SER A 599 -9.56 -5.52 -8.61
CA SER A 599 -10.32 -5.49 -7.35
C SER A 599 -11.64 -4.75 -7.58
N ALA A 600 -12.56 -4.85 -6.63
CA ALA A 600 -13.88 -4.20 -6.73
C ALA A 600 -13.85 -2.67 -6.95
N ASN A 601 -12.73 -2.02 -6.59
CA ASN A 601 -12.55 -0.57 -6.69
C ASN A 601 -11.68 -0.13 -7.87
N ALA A 602 -11.12 -1.08 -8.62
CA ALA A 602 -10.39 -0.74 -9.81
C ALA A 602 -11.41 -0.30 -10.89
N GLN A 603 -11.01 0.62 -11.77
CA GLN A 603 -11.83 1.08 -12.89
C GLN A 603 -11.05 0.96 -14.20
N THR A 604 -11.75 0.63 -15.28
CA THR A 604 -11.19 0.57 -16.63
C THR A 604 -12.21 1.06 -17.64
N MET A 605 -11.77 1.98 -18.50
CA MET A 605 -12.52 2.43 -19.67
C MET A 605 -11.65 2.29 -20.91
N ILE A 606 -12.16 1.62 -21.93
CA ILE A 606 -11.49 1.39 -23.22
C ILE A 606 -12.16 2.29 -24.26
N THR A 607 -11.36 3.06 -24.98
CA THR A 607 -11.81 3.94 -26.06
C THR A 607 -10.89 3.80 -27.27
N GLY A 608 -11.39 3.13 -28.31
CA GLY A 608 -10.60 2.81 -29.50
C GLY A 608 -9.39 1.95 -29.16
N THR A 609 -8.19 2.43 -29.47
CA THR A 609 -6.93 1.71 -29.22
C THR A 609 -6.29 2.01 -27.86
N ARG A 610 -7.05 2.60 -26.93
CA ARG A 610 -6.52 3.08 -25.64
C ARG A 610 -7.39 2.62 -24.49
N ALA A 611 -6.77 2.49 -23.32
CA ALA A 611 -7.44 2.23 -22.07
C ALA A 611 -7.02 3.25 -21.01
N TRP A 612 -7.99 3.80 -20.32
CA TRP A 612 -7.80 4.46 -19.04
C TRP A 612 -7.98 3.41 -17.93
N ILE A 613 -6.97 3.27 -17.07
CA ILE A 613 -6.95 2.29 -15.98
C ILE A 613 -6.70 3.02 -14.67
N ARG A 614 -7.52 2.71 -13.67
CA ARG A 614 -7.36 3.11 -12.27
C ARG A 614 -7.11 1.86 -11.43
N ASP A 615 -5.84 1.58 -11.15
CA ASP A 615 -5.41 0.35 -10.48
C ASP A 615 -5.72 0.35 -8.96
N LYS A 616 -5.55 1.51 -8.29
CA LYS A 616 -5.71 1.62 -6.84
C LYS A 616 -5.91 3.06 -6.37
N GLY A 617 -6.86 3.25 -5.45
CA GLY A 617 -6.89 4.41 -4.56
C GLY A 617 -6.16 4.07 -3.26
N SER A 618 -5.08 4.77 -2.94
CA SER A 618 -4.44 4.71 -1.62
C SER A 618 -4.64 6.03 -0.89
N ARG A 619 -4.46 6.04 0.44
CA ARG A 619 -4.32 7.30 1.20
C ARG A 619 -3.22 8.21 0.63
N ARG A 620 -2.20 7.65 -0.04
CA ARG A 620 -1.09 8.42 -0.65
C ARG A 620 -1.38 8.89 -2.08
N GLY A 621 -2.58 8.66 -2.61
CA GLY A 621 -2.99 9.10 -3.95
C GLY A 621 -3.64 7.99 -4.78
N ILE A 622 -4.22 8.40 -5.90
CA ILE A 622 -4.84 7.55 -6.91
C ILE A 622 -3.80 7.23 -7.98
N GLU A 623 -3.59 5.96 -8.28
CA GLU A 623 -2.82 5.54 -9.45
C GLU A 623 -3.77 5.37 -10.64
N SER A 624 -3.73 6.31 -11.57
CA SER A 624 -4.47 6.26 -12.83
C SER A 624 -3.55 6.54 -14.02
N ARG A 625 -3.81 5.89 -15.16
CA ARG A 625 -3.03 6.09 -16.39
C ARG A 625 -3.85 5.85 -17.64
N VAL A 626 -3.41 6.42 -18.74
CA VAL A 626 -3.89 6.09 -20.09
C VAL A 626 -2.78 5.36 -20.82
N ILE A 627 -3.09 4.18 -21.34
CA ILE A 627 -2.13 3.32 -22.05
C ILE A 627 -2.68 2.90 -23.41
N PRO A 628 -1.80 2.63 -24.39
CA PRO A 628 -2.21 1.93 -25.60
C PRO A 628 -2.60 0.49 -25.25
N VAL A 629 -3.65 -0.01 -25.91
CA VAL A 629 -4.03 -1.43 -25.86
C VAL A 629 -3.58 -2.08 -27.16
N ASP A 630 -3.02 -3.28 -27.04
CA ASP A 630 -2.64 -4.09 -28.19
C ASP A 630 -3.89 -4.56 -28.97
N ALA A 631 -3.80 -4.57 -30.31
CA ALA A 631 -4.92 -4.94 -31.15
C ALA A 631 -5.40 -6.38 -30.90
N SER A 632 -4.48 -7.32 -30.60
CA SER A 632 -4.84 -8.71 -30.31
C SER A 632 -5.68 -8.83 -29.03
N VAL A 633 -5.36 -8.03 -28.01
CA VAL A 633 -6.10 -8.00 -26.75
C VAL A 633 -7.47 -7.37 -26.96
N LEU A 634 -7.56 -6.26 -27.70
CA LEU A 634 -8.86 -5.66 -28.06
C LEU A 634 -9.75 -6.66 -28.79
N GLN A 635 -9.20 -7.36 -29.79
CA GLN A 635 -9.92 -8.38 -30.54
C GLN A 635 -10.41 -9.52 -29.63
N GLN A 636 -9.56 -10.01 -28.72
CA GLN A 636 -9.95 -11.04 -27.76
C GLN A 636 -11.04 -10.55 -26.80
N LEU A 637 -10.97 -9.32 -26.30
CA LEU A 637 -11.98 -8.72 -25.43
C LEU A 637 -13.33 -8.60 -26.15
N THR A 638 -13.34 -8.15 -27.40
CA THR A 638 -14.55 -8.09 -28.23
C THR A 638 -15.12 -9.49 -28.46
N SER A 639 -14.29 -10.46 -28.83
CA SER A 639 -14.72 -11.85 -29.04
C SER A 639 -15.35 -12.45 -27.76
N HIS A 640 -14.74 -12.20 -26.60
CA HIS A 640 -15.28 -12.63 -25.30
C HIS A 640 -16.60 -11.92 -24.96
N GLN A 641 -16.72 -10.62 -25.25
CA GLN A 641 -17.96 -9.90 -25.04
C GLN A 641 -19.11 -10.49 -25.88
N THR A 642 -18.85 -10.78 -27.16
CA THR A 642 -19.82 -11.44 -28.04
C THR A 642 -20.21 -12.83 -27.54
N LEU A 643 -19.25 -13.62 -27.02
CA LEU A 643 -19.53 -14.90 -26.39
C LEU A 643 -20.50 -14.73 -25.20
N VAL A 644 -20.26 -13.76 -24.34
CA VAL A 644 -21.09 -13.48 -23.16
C VAL A 644 -22.51 -13.08 -23.58
N GLU A 645 -22.65 -12.21 -24.58
CA GLU A 645 -23.96 -11.79 -25.11
C GLU A 645 -24.74 -12.99 -25.68
N LYS A 646 -24.07 -13.86 -26.45
CA LYS A 646 -24.69 -15.10 -26.95
C LYS A 646 -25.04 -16.08 -25.82
N THR A 647 -24.24 -16.13 -24.76
CA THR A 647 -24.51 -16.96 -23.58
C THR A 647 -25.74 -16.45 -22.82
N ILE A 648 -25.89 -15.13 -22.67
CA ILE A 648 -27.07 -14.52 -22.05
C ILE A 648 -28.33 -14.92 -22.83
N LEU A 649 -28.32 -14.78 -24.16
CA LEU A 649 -29.44 -15.18 -25.02
C LEU A 649 -29.76 -16.69 -24.92
N LEU A 650 -28.74 -17.54 -24.82
CA LEU A 650 -28.93 -18.98 -24.61
C LEU A 650 -29.62 -19.24 -23.26
N MET A 651 -29.12 -18.64 -22.18
CA MET A 651 -29.64 -18.83 -20.83
C MET A 651 -31.09 -18.34 -20.71
N GLU A 652 -31.42 -17.20 -21.34
CA GLU A 652 -32.79 -16.68 -21.42
C GLU A 652 -33.73 -17.63 -22.17
N ARG A 653 -33.29 -18.17 -23.31
CA ARG A 653 -34.06 -19.17 -24.09
C ARG A 653 -34.37 -20.43 -23.29
N HIS A 654 -33.48 -20.81 -22.38
CA HIS A 654 -33.66 -21.96 -21.49
C HIS A 654 -34.22 -21.57 -20.10
N HIS A 655 -34.83 -20.39 -19.97
CA HIS A 655 -35.47 -19.89 -18.74
C HIS A 655 -34.57 -19.91 -17.49
N THR A 656 -33.26 -19.76 -17.67
CA THR A 656 -32.31 -19.65 -16.55
C THR A 656 -32.25 -18.21 -16.07
N PRO A 657 -32.56 -17.92 -14.79
CA PRO A 657 -32.57 -16.55 -14.27
C PRO A 657 -31.16 -15.94 -14.21
N ILE A 658 -31.02 -14.72 -14.74
CA ILE A 658 -29.76 -13.98 -14.82
C ILE A 658 -29.80 -12.76 -13.89
N ASP A 659 -28.72 -12.55 -13.13
CA ASP A 659 -28.46 -11.39 -12.28
C ASP A 659 -27.19 -10.69 -12.82
N ASP A 660 -27.39 -9.65 -13.64
CA ASP A 660 -26.32 -8.89 -14.28
C ASP A 660 -25.85 -7.73 -13.39
N GLN A 661 -24.62 -7.85 -12.90
CA GLN A 661 -23.94 -6.91 -12.01
C GLN A 661 -22.77 -6.23 -12.71
N ARG A 662 -22.70 -6.29 -14.05
CA ARG A 662 -21.67 -5.58 -14.81
C ARG A 662 -21.80 -4.07 -14.61
N ARG A 663 -20.65 -3.41 -14.51
CA ARG A 663 -20.56 -1.96 -14.35
C ARG A 663 -19.90 -1.36 -15.59
N THR A 664 -20.38 -0.19 -16.00
CA THR A 664 -19.84 0.53 -17.17
C THR A 664 -18.40 1.02 -16.96
N ASP A 665 -17.99 1.22 -15.70
CA ASP A 665 -16.64 1.65 -15.31
C ASP A 665 -15.64 0.49 -15.14
N GLN A 666 -16.02 -0.73 -15.53
CA GLN A 666 -15.22 -1.95 -15.39
C GLN A 666 -15.23 -2.79 -16.68
N GLN A 667 -14.51 -2.30 -17.71
CA GLN A 667 -14.48 -2.92 -19.05
C GLN A 667 -13.43 -4.04 -19.24
N TRP A 668 -13.05 -4.75 -18.18
CA TRP A 668 -12.27 -6.01 -18.29
C TRP A 668 -13.19 -7.23 -18.49
N PRO A 669 -12.64 -8.42 -18.83
CA PRO A 669 -13.44 -9.59 -19.16
C PRO A 669 -14.56 -9.90 -18.17
N THR A 670 -15.71 -10.29 -18.71
CA THR A 670 -16.88 -10.65 -17.91
C THR A 670 -16.72 -12.08 -17.38
N TRP A 671 -17.04 -12.27 -16.11
CA TRP A 671 -17.10 -13.51 -15.38
C TRP A 671 -18.55 -13.94 -15.15
N ILE A 672 -18.84 -15.22 -15.38
CA ILE A 672 -20.15 -15.83 -15.15
C ILE A 672 -20.00 -16.92 -14.10
N TYR A 673 -20.93 -17.01 -13.14
CA TYR A 673 -20.93 -18.09 -12.15
C TYR A 673 -22.34 -18.42 -11.64
N LEU A 674 -22.51 -19.65 -11.15
CA LEU A 674 -23.76 -20.12 -10.57
C LEU A 674 -23.83 -19.84 -9.07
N THR A 675 -25.00 -19.45 -8.58
CA THR A 675 -25.25 -19.22 -7.16
C THR A 675 -25.76 -20.50 -6.47
N HIS A 676 -25.20 -20.83 -5.30
CA HIS A 676 -25.50 -22.06 -4.55
C HIS A 676 -26.80 -22.01 -3.71
N HIS A 677 -27.79 -21.19 -4.09
CA HIS A 677 -29.04 -21.07 -3.32
C HIS A 677 -30.13 -22.00 -3.87
N ARG A 678 -31.20 -22.21 -3.09
CA ARG A 678 -32.38 -23.07 -3.41
C ARG A 678 -33.02 -22.80 -4.80
N GLN A 679 -32.66 -21.69 -5.44
CA GLN A 679 -32.88 -21.42 -6.85
C GLN A 679 -31.53 -21.04 -7.48
N PRO A 680 -30.89 -21.92 -8.28
CA PRO A 680 -29.64 -21.60 -8.95
C PRO A 680 -29.87 -20.46 -9.94
N ARG A 681 -29.21 -19.33 -9.71
CA ARG A 681 -29.20 -18.18 -10.64
C ARG A 681 -27.82 -17.99 -11.22
N CYS A 682 -27.78 -17.57 -12.48
CA CYS A 682 -26.57 -17.19 -13.19
C CYS A 682 -26.24 -15.73 -12.85
N ARG A 683 -25.07 -15.48 -12.26
CA ARG A 683 -24.57 -14.13 -11.97
C ARG A 683 -23.48 -13.73 -12.94
N ILE A 684 -23.57 -12.50 -13.42
CA ILE A 684 -22.64 -11.94 -14.39
C ILE A 684 -22.00 -10.70 -13.79
N ARG A 685 -20.67 -10.61 -13.81
CA ARG A 685 -19.92 -9.42 -13.33
C ARG A 685 -18.56 -9.34 -14.01
N ALA A 686 -17.82 -8.28 -13.77
CA ALA A 686 -16.40 -8.23 -14.14
C ALA A 686 -15.57 -9.32 -13.40
N ILE A 687 -14.57 -9.90 -14.07
CA ILE A 687 -13.64 -10.86 -13.45
C ILE A 687 -12.79 -10.18 -12.35
N HIS A 688 -12.63 -10.85 -11.22
CA HIS A 688 -11.70 -10.45 -10.17
C HIS A 688 -10.45 -11.33 -10.21
N HIS A 689 -9.34 -10.84 -9.66
CA HIS A 689 -8.11 -11.62 -9.65
C HIS A 689 -8.24 -12.96 -8.87
N GLY A 690 -9.10 -13.00 -7.83
CA GLY A 690 -9.39 -14.24 -7.12
C GLY A 690 -10.02 -15.33 -8.01
N ASP A 691 -10.90 -14.94 -8.94
CA ASP A 691 -11.53 -15.87 -9.89
C ASP A 691 -10.48 -16.44 -10.85
N PHE A 692 -9.62 -15.56 -11.37
CA PHE A 692 -8.50 -15.96 -12.21
C PHE A 692 -7.57 -16.95 -11.51
N ARG A 693 -7.19 -16.67 -10.25
CA ARG A 693 -6.37 -17.60 -9.45
C ARG A 693 -7.08 -18.93 -9.24
N GLN A 694 -8.39 -18.93 -9.04
CA GLN A 694 -9.17 -20.15 -8.91
C GLN A 694 -9.11 -20.99 -10.20
N VAL A 695 -9.28 -20.37 -11.37
CA VAL A 695 -9.14 -21.07 -12.67
C VAL A 695 -7.75 -21.66 -12.80
N LEU A 696 -6.70 -20.86 -12.61
CA LEU A 696 -5.32 -21.35 -12.71
C LEU A 696 -5.06 -22.52 -11.74
N SER A 697 -5.61 -22.46 -10.51
CA SER A 697 -5.44 -23.54 -9.53
C SER A 697 -6.06 -24.87 -9.97
N ARG A 698 -7.18 -24.84 -10.69
CA ARG A 698 -7.80 -26.06 -11.26
C ARG A 698 -6.92 -26.68 -12.34
N LEU A 699 -6.20 -25.85 -13.10
CA LEU A 699 -5.32 -26.25 -14.19
C LEU A 699 -3.91 -26.68 -13.73
N ILE A 700 -3.62 -26.69 -12.43
CA ILE A 700 -2.34 -27.20 -11.90
C ILE A 700 -2.27 -28.72 -12.04
N HIS A 701 -3.40 -29.40 -11.87
CA HIS A 701 -3.51 -30.85 -11.75
C HIS A 701 -3.58 -31.59 -13.10
N THR A 702 -3.50 -30.88 -14.23
CA THR A 702 -3.42 -31.49 -15.56
C THR A 702 -1.96 -31.82 -15.91
N GLU A 703 -1.71 -33.08 -16.28
CA GLU A 703 -0.40 -33.56 -16.71
C GLU A 703 0.05 -32.93 -18.04
N PRO A 704 1.36 -32.66 -18.24
CA PRO A 704 2.45 -32.78 -17.27
C PRO A 704 2.40 -31.65 -16.23
N LEU A 705 2.60 -31.97 -14.94
CA LEU A 705 2.61 -30.98 -13.86
C LEU A 705 3.63 -29.87 -14.11
N PRO A 706 3.28 -28.61 -13.87
CA PRO A 706 4.30 -27.56 -13.84
C PRO A 706 5.14 -27.81 -12.57
N GLU A 707 6.40 -27.40 -12.51
CA GLU A 707 7.32 -27.59 -11.36
C GLU A 707 6.86 -26.92 -10.03
N ALA A 708 5.58 -26.52 -9.94
CA ALA A 708 4.87 -25.85 -8.87
C ALA A 708 5.32 -24.39 -8.66
N LEU A 709 4.47 -23.45 -9.11
CA LEU A 709 4.12 -22.20 -8.44
C LEU A 709 3.03 -21.49 -9.27
N LEU A 710 1.86 -21.26 -8.68
CA LEU A 710 0.94 -20.26 -9.22
C LEU A 710 1.68 -18.93 -9.30
N PRO A 711 1.57 -18.17 -10.41
CA PRO A 711 2.22 -16.88 -10.51
C PRO A 711 1.87 -15.98 -9.31
N ALA A 712 2.86 -15.27 -8.80
CA ALA A 712 2.68 -14.31 -7.71
C ALA A 712 1.70 -13.19 -8.12
N ASP A 713 1.05 -12.57 -7.14
CA ASP A 713 0.21 -11.40 -7.41
C ASP A 713 1.05 -10.27 -8.03
N ASN A 714 0.52 -9.67 -9.09
CA ASN A 714 1.21 -8.70 -9.98
C ASN A 714 2.33 -9.27 -10.85
N ALA A 715 2.61 -10.59 -10.88
CA ALA A 715 3.69 -11.14 -11.70
C ALA A 715 3.65 -10.67 -13.16
N THR A 716 2.45 -10.50 -13.75
CA THR A 716 2.26 -9.97 -15.10
C THR A 716 2.81 -8.56 -15.29
N ARG A 717 2.58 -7.63 -14.35
CA ARG A 717 3.13 -6.27 -14.39
C ARG A 717 4.65 -6.25 -14.27
N HIS A 718 5.19 -7.07 -13.38
CA HIS A 718 6.63 -7.23 -13.19
C HIS A 718 7.29 -7.82 -14.46
N SER A 719 6.68 -8.86 -15.03
CA SER A 719 7.15 -9.53 -16.26
C SER A 719 7.13 -8.58 -17.45
N LEU A 720 6.01 -7.87 -17.66
CA LEU A 720 5.90 -6.87 -18.73
C LEU A 720 6.93 -5.75 -18.57
N THR A 721 7.09 -5.23 -17.35
CA THR A 721 8.04 -4.15 -17.09
C THR A 721 9.49 -4.58 -17.37
N THR A 722 9.82 -5.80 -16.95
CA THR A 722 11.12 -6.44 -17.19
C THR A 722 11.34 -6.79 -18.67
N ALA A 723 10.30 -7.16 -19.41
CA ALA A 723 10.41 -7.45 -20.84
C ALA A 723 10.64 -6.18 -21.66
N LEU A 724 9.98 -5.08 -21.30
CA LEU A 724 9.97 -3.85 -22.09
C LEU A 724 11.11 -2.88 -21.77
N TYR A 725 11.76 -2.92 -20.60
CA TYR A 725 12.75 -1.87 -20.24
C TYR A 725 13.94 -1.75 -21.18
N ARG A 726 14.31 -2.85 -21.86
CA ARG A 726 15.34 -2.81 -22.90
C ARG A 726 14.80 -2.23 -24.20
N ALA A 727 13.53 -2.44 -24.50
CA ALA A 727 12.94 -2.13 -25.78
C ALA A 727 12.37 -0.71 -25.89
N ILE A 728 11.91 -0.13 -24.78
CA ILE A 728 11.25 1.19 -24.77
C ILE A 728 11.95 2.18 -23.82
N PRO A 729 11.85 3.50 -24.07
CA PRO A 729 12.40 4.52 -23.18
C PRO A 729 11.88 4.39 -21.74
N GLU A 730 12.72 4.72 -20.77
CA GLU A 730 12.38 4.61 -19.34
C GLU A 730 11.12 5.40 -18.97
N ALA A 731 10.95 6.60 -19.55
CA ALA A 731 9.78 7.44 -19.32
C ALA A 731 8.48 6.82 -19.87
N GLU A 732 8.55 6.13 -21.01
CA GLU A 732 7.42 5.38 -21.58
C GLU A 732 7.04 4.20 -20.69
N LEU A 733 8.04 3.46 -20.21
CA LEU A 733 7.83 2.35 -19.31
C LEU A 733 7.22 2.77 -17.98
N ASP A 734 7.74 3.85 -17.38
CA ASP A 734 7.22 4.39 -16.13
C ASP A 734 5.77 4.88 -16.29
N ALA A 735 5.45 5.53 -17.42
CA ALA A 735 4.08 5.91 -17.76
C ALA A 735 3.15 4.70 -17.94
N HIS A 736 3.63 3.65 -18.63
CA HIS A 736 2.89 2.40 -18.83
C HIS A 736 2.62 1.66 -17.51
N ALA A 737 3.57 1.70 -16.57
CA ALA A 737 3.38 1.17 -15.23
C ALA A 737 2.57 2.12 -14.31
N GLY A 738 2.34 3.37 -14.68
CA GLY A 738 1.63 4.35 -13.84
C GLY A 738 2.48 4.93 -12.71
N HIS A 739 3.80 4.96 -12.89
CA HIS A 739 4.72 5.69 -12.02
C HIS A 739 4.89 7.12 -12.54
N ALA A 740 4.28 8.09 -11.89
CA ALA A 740 4.54 9.51 -12.15
C ALA A 740 5.76 9.98 -11.35
N ARG A 741 6.76 10.57 -12.03
CA ARG A 741 7.89 11.27 -11.37
C ARG A 741 7.40 12.60 -10.78
N ILE A 742 7.95 13.02 -9.63
CA ILE A 742 7.56 14.23 -8.87
C ILE A 742 7.35 15.44 -9.81
N GLY A 743 6.27 16.19 -9.58
CA GLY A 743 5.90 17.38 -10.36
C GLY A 743 4.99 17.12 -11.56
N ARG A 744 4.72 15.85 -11.89
CA ARG A 744 3.62 15.46 -12.76
C ARG A 744 2.56 14.81 -11.90
N ASP A 745 1.44 15.50 -11.75
CA ASP A 745 0.32 14.98 -10.98
C ASP A 745 -0.02 13.55 -11.43
N ARG A 746 -0.33 12.66 -10.49
CA ARG A 746 -0.77 11.27 -10.79
C ARG A 746 -2.10 11.23 -11.56
N THR A 747 -2.71 12.40 -11.74
CA THR A 747 -3.93 12.70 -12.46
C THR A 747 -3.69 13.60 -13.69
N HIS A 748 -2.46 13.99 -14.01
CA HIS A 748 -2.21 14.96 -15.07
C HIS A 748 -2.37 14.30 -16.46
N PRO A 749 -3.26 14.81 -17.34
CA PRO A 749 -3.41 14.34 -18.73
C PRO A 749 -2.20 14.70 -19.63
N ARG A 750 -1.06 15.10 -19.02
CA ARG A 750 0.21 15.40 -19.69
C ARG A 750 1.37 14.56 -19.16
N ALA A 751 1.12 13.33 -18.70
CA ALA A 751 2.11 12.23 -18.78
C ALA A 751 2.42 11.87 -20.27
N ASN A 752 2.47 12.89 -21.13
CA ASN A 752 2.64 12.84 -22.57
C ASN A 752 4.10 12.51 -22.85
N VAL A 753 4.41 11.22 -22.82
CA VAL A 753 4.97 10.66 -24.04
C VAL A 753 4.00 11.02 -25.15
N SER A 754 4.51 11.61 -26.24
CA SER A 754 3.66 11.97 -27.36
C SER A 754 2.80 10.77 -27.72
N LEU A 755 1.49 10.98 -27.84
CA LEU A 755 0.51 9.95 -28.21
C LEU A 755 0.86 9.27 -29.55
N TYR A 756 1.85 9.78 -30.28
CA TYR A 756 2.44 9.29 -31.51
C TYR A 756 3.57 8.24 -31.32
N GLN A 757 4.09 8.04 -30.12
CA GLN A 757 5.09 6.99 -29.82
C GLN A 757 4.46 5.60 -29.55
N SER A 758 3.12 5.47 -29.63
CA SER A 758 2.41 4.24 -29.26
C SER A 758 2.70 3.03 -30.14
N GLN A 759 3.11 3.21 -31.40
CA GLN A 759 3.29 2.09 -32.33
C GLN A 759 4.54 1.25 -32.04
N ALA A 760 5.63 1.85 -31.58
CA ALA A 760 6.84 1.11 -31.22
C ALA A 760 6.63 0.33 -29.92
N CYS A 761 6.04 0.97 -28.92
CA CYS A 761 5.65 0.31 -27.67
C CYS A 761 4.64 -0.83 -27.92
N GLN A 762 3.60 -0.61 -28.73
CA GLN A 762 2.66 -1.66 -29.13
C GLN A 762 3.37 -2.82 -29.83
N ARG A 763 4.29 -2.57 -30.77
CA ARG A 763 5.07 -3.64 -31.42
C ARG A 763 5.83 -4.52 -30.42
N HIS A 764 6.43 -3.91 -29.41
CA HIS A 764 7.13 -4.65 -28.35
C HIS A 764 6.17 -5.39 -27.41
N ILE A 765 5.00 -4.82 -27.11
CA ILE A 765 3.93 -5.51 -26.38
C ILE A 765 3.42 -6.71 -27.19
N SER A 766 3.16 -6.56 -28.51
CA SER A 766 2.74 -7.68 -29.37
C SER A 766 3.81 -8.76 -29.46
N ALA A 767 5.09 -8.38 -29.53
CA ALA A 767 6.20 -9.33 -29.52
C ALA A 767 6.28 -10.09 -28.19
N TRP A 768 6.12 -9.38 -27.06
CA TRP A 768 6.05 -9.97 -25.73
C TRP A 768 4.89 -10.96 -25.60
N LEU A 769 3.67 -10.57 -25.96
CA LEU A 769 2.49 -11.46 -25.93
C LEU A 769 2.70 -12.72 -26.78
N ARG A 770 3.24 -12.57 -27.99
CA ARG A 770 3.58 -13.73 -28.83
C ARG A 770 4.59 -14.64 -28.17
N ALA A 771 5.62 -14.07 -27.53
CA ALA A 771 6.63 -14.84 -26.81
C ALA A 771 6.04 -15.60 -25.61
N THR A 772 4.97 -15.10 -24.96
CA THR A 772 4.27 -15.84 -23.90
C THR A 772 3.32 -16.93 -24.41
N GLY A 773 3.24 -17.14 -25.73
CA GLY A 773 2.30 -18.09 -26.35
C GLY A 773 0.87 -17.54 -26.52
N TYR A 774 0.65 -16.25 -26.25
CA TYR A 774 -0.67 -15.64 -26.39
C TYR A 774 -1.03 -15.45 -27.86
N ARG A 775 -2.24 -15.85 -28.23
CA ARG A 775 -2.83 -15.70 -29.56
C ARG A 775 -4.32 -15.43 -29.42
N VAL A 776 -4.89 -14.73 -30.40
CA VAL A 776 -6.34 -14.49 -30.40
C VAL A 776 -7.06 -15.81 -30.67
N LEU A 777 -8.04 -16.14 -29.84
CA LEU A 777 -8.93 -17.28 -29.99
C LEU A 777 -10.28 -16.80 -30.52
N ASN A 778 -10.83 -17.55 -31.48
CA ASN A 778 -12.21 -17.33 -31.95
C ASN A 778 -13.18 -17.98 -30.95
N VAL A 779 -13.56 -17.21 -29.93
CA VAL A 779 -14.56 -17.64 -28.94
C VAL A 779 -15.95 -17.05 -29.22
N GLU A 780 -16.05 -16.13 -30.19
CA GLU A 780 -17.32 -15.52 -30.64
C GLU A 780 -18.27 -16.52 -31.27
N THR A 781 -17.76 -17.66 -31.75
CA THR A 781 -18.58 -18.77 -32.26
C THR A 781 -18.74 -19.80 -31.15
N PRO A 782 -19.86 -19.77 -30.40
CA PRO A 782 -20.08 -20.70 -29.31
C PRO A 782 -20.28 -22.14 -29.84
N PRO A 783 -19.91 -23.16 -29.05
CA PRO A 783 -20.04 -24.56 -29.45
C PRO A 783 -21.50 -25.09 -29.50
N TRP A 784 -22.49 -24.36 -28.98
CA TRP A 784 -23.88 -24.80 -28.79
C TRP A 784 -24.88 -24.27 -29.84
N GLN A 785 -24.53 -24.24 -31.13
CA GLN A 785 -25.39 -23.64 -32.17
C GLN A 785 -26.71 -24.39 -32.41
#